data_AF-A0A1N7P366-F1
#
_entry.id   AF-A0A1N7P366-F1
#
_cell.length_a   1.000
_cell.length_b   1.000
_cell.length_c   1.000
_cell.angle_alpha   90.00
_cell.angle_beta   90.00
_cell.angle_gamma   90.00
#
_symmetry.space_group_name_H-M   'P 1'
#
loop_
_entity.id
_entity.type
_entity.pdbx_description
1 polymer ?
#
loop_
_entity_poly.entity_id
_entity_poly.type
_entity_poly.pdbx_seq_one_letter_code
_entity_poly.pdbx_strand_id
1 'polypeptide(L)'
;MPAPRKKALTIVTYSRIAIWLALLFIASGYALQSVQINLLTQSDVDSAFSEAVASQAALALKTRLTDTKRLQLAASSHEATLDSLQTGNRTWLSDLKSLLPGTEDIRLLTPSQSQNLQTEFSFAVQDLVNRTLRGDDMKLEAVNINGEQSFFWASPVPATGTPQGVLLVRYGRDWLNAFRSSVSGDLGQIQVMQKLTPQESSGIEVFSAGATPVKSARPVTRPINDYWFLTYTPSDHRPVVSLLDLSFPWILSLVATLSALFILLFIQKRILQKNHRHFQQFLERFFKEEIRENPGFSLQLFNDLADDVRLASEQVFDRLSSAETSLKTASVKATPKARTRDDLPEIDEEPERPEVREPSATYDGKPLDFPSQENSFPDHIFRAYDIRGIVEKELDDDIVRNIGKALGSEVRQRGFERINLAWDGRLSSKHLAKVLQDGLLSAGCSVNRLGMLPTGALYFACFESDTPCGVMVTGSHNPAEYNGFKAVIDQQPLSEQEIQKLAQRIRDEDYSQGYAGAREDAIKDKYIERITDDVQVAREMKIVIDAGNGVSGPLAAELFRELGADVTELYCDVDGHFPNHHPDPGEPENLEDLKNAVLIHGADLGFAFDGDGDRVLMIDNEGNIIWPDRMMMLLLEDILPRRPGADVLFDVKSSRHLAPLINRLGGRPTMWKTGHSLMKRKLKEVNAVIGGEFSGHFYIAERWYGFDDGLYTGARMLEILSTRNDSVANVCKTLPEDVSTPELTITTTEADKFSIIEALSSDAELTAEGRVFTVDGLRIEFSDGWGLVRASNTTPRLTLRFAGESEQTVARIQALLKQALTRHAPEIQTPF
;
A
#
# COMPACT_ATOMS: atom_id res chain seq x y z
N MET A 1 -12.58 26.08 68.53
CA MET A 1 -12.97 25.52 67.22
C MET A 1 -13.40 24.07 67.44
N PRO A 2 -14.63 23.65 67.07
CA PRO A 2 -15.02 22.25 67.16
C PRO A 2 -14.35 21.44 66.03
N ALA A 3 -13.88 20.23 66.34
CA ALA A 3 -13.24 19.33 65.39
C ALA A 3 -14.23 18.85 64.30
N PRO A 4 -13.78 18.63 63.05
CA PRO A 4 -14.67 18.19 61.97
C PRO A 4 -15.21 16.77 62.25
N ARG A 5 -16.54 16.62 62.29
CA ARG A 5 -17.22 15.32 62.38
C ARG A 5 -16.86 14.48 61.15
N LYS A 6 -16.20 13.32 61.35
CA LYS A 6 -15.96 12.33 60.28
C LYS A 6 -17.31 11.89 59.70
N LYS A 7 -17.49 11.99 58.38
CA LYS A 7 -18.69 11.48 57.69
C LYS A 7 -18.81 9.97 57.96
N ALA A 8 -19.84 9.57 58.69
CA ALA A 8 -20.14 8.17 58.95
C ALA A 8 -20.59 7.50 57.64
N LEU A 9 -20.03 6.34 57.31
CA LEU A 9 -20.39 5.58 56.12
C LEU A 9 -21.67 4.77 56.41
N THR A 10 -22.56 4.66 55.42
CA THR A 10 -23.76 3.80 55.52
C THR A 10 -23.44 2.40 55.01
N ILE A 11 -24.14 1.38 55.53
CA ILE A 11 -24.02 -0.01 55.05
C ILE A 11 -24.30 -0.10 53.54
N VAL A 12 -25.22 0.73 53.04
CA VAL A 12 -25.56 0.88 51.61
C VAL A 12 -24.34 1.28 50.77
N THR A 13 -23.42 2.08 51.31
CA THR A 13 -22.22 2.51 50.59
C THR A 13 -21.27 1.33 50.35
N TYR A 14 -21.11 0.44 51.32
CA TYR A 14 -20.30 -0.76 51.16
C TYR A 14 -20.91 -1.76 50.16
N SER A 15 -22.24 -1.91 50.15
CA SER A 15 -22.92 -2.75 49.16
C SER A 15 -22.77 -2.23 47.73
N ARG A 16 -22.80 -0.90 47.54
CA ARG A 16 -22.54 -0.28 46.22
C ARG A 16 -21.11 -0.53 45.75
N ILE A 17 -20.12 -0.41 46.64
CA ILE A 17 -18.71 -0.71 46.32
C ILE A 17 -18.54 -2.18 45.88
N ALA A 18 -19.24 -3.12 46.53
CA ALA A 18 -19.21 -4.53 46.15
C ALA A 18 -19.75 -4.78 44.73
N ILE A 19 -20.87 -4.13 44.38
CA ILE A 19 -21.47 -4.23 43.05
C ILE A 19 -20.50 -3.68 41.98
N TRP A 20 -19.90 -2.51 42.22
CA TRP A 20 -18.96 -1.93 41.28
C TRP A 20 -17.69 -2.77 41.08
N LEU A 21 -17.15 -3.37 42.15
CA LEU A 21 -16.01 -4.28 42.05
C LEU A 21 -16.37 -5.57 41.29
N ALA A 22 -17.56 -6.13 41.51
CA ALA A 22 -18.03 -7.30 40.77
C ALA A 22 -18.17 -7.00 39.27
N LEU A 23 -18.77 -5.86 38.91
CA LEU A 23 -18.88 -5.42 37.52
C LEU A 23 -17.51 -5.21 36.87
N LEU A 24 -16.54 -4.67 37.61
CA LEU A 24 -15.18 -4.47 37.11
C LEU A 24 -14.47 -5.79 36.82
N PHE A 25 -14.59 -6.81 37.68
CA PHE A 25 -13.99 -8.12 37.42
C PHE A 25 -14.66 -8.84 36.24
N ILE A 26 -15.98 -8.73 36.09
CA ILE A 26 -16.72 -9.29 34.95
C ILE A 26 -16.26 -8.60 33.65
N ALA A 27 -16.17 -7.27 33.65
CA ALA A 27 -15.68 -6.51 32.50
C ALA A 27 -14.22 -6.87 32.15
N SER A 28 -13.38 -7.11 33.15
CA SER A 28 -12.00 -7.57 32.94
C SER A 28 -11.94 -8.98 32.34
N GLY A 29 -12.85 -9.88 32.75
CA GLY A 29 -13.02 -11.21 32.14
C GLY A 29 -13.40 -11.13 30.66
N TYR A 30 -14.37 -10.27 30.32
CA TYR A 30 -14.74 -9.98 28.93
C TYR A 30 -13.57 -9.42 28.12
N ALA A 31 -12.80 -8.48 28.68
CA ALA A 31 -11.64 -7.90 28.01
C ALA A 31 -10.55 -8.96 27.75
N LEU A 32 -10.23 -9.79 28.75
CA LEU A 32 -9.27 -10.88 28.61
C LEU A 32 -9.72 -11.92 27.59
N GLN A 33 -11.01 -12.28 27.57
CA GLN A 33 -11.53 -13.20 26.56
C GLN A 33 -11.47 -12.58 25.16
N SER A 34 -11.81 -11.30 25.01
CA SER A 34 -11.72 -10.60 23.73
C SER A 34 -10.27 -10.58 23.23
N VAL A 35 -9.31 -10.28 24.10
CA VAL A 35 -7.87 -10.35 23.79
C VAL A 35 -7.46 -11.77 23.41
N GLN A 36 -7.91 -12.79 24.16
CA GLN A 36 -7.57 -14.18 23.86
C GLN A 36 -8.17 -14.66 22.54
N ILE A 37 -9.42 -14.32 22.22
CA ILE A 37 -10.06 -14.63 20.94
C ILE A 37 -9.33 -13.93 19.79
N ASN A 38 -8.93 -12.67 19.98
CA ASN A 38 -8.17 -11.92 18.98
C ASN A 38 -6.74 -12.46 18.79
N LEU A 39 -6.17 -13.15 19.78
CA LEU A 39 -4.81 -13.70 19.71
C LEU A 39 -4.74 -15.19 19.30
N LEU A 40 -5.81 -15.95 19.52
CA LEU A 40 -5.87 -17.40 19.29
C LEU A 40 -7.03 -17.77 18.35
N THR A 41 -7.14 -17.08 17.21
CA THR A 41 -8.07 -17.57 16.20
C THR A 41 -7.53 -18.87 15.62
N GLN A 42 -8.40 -19.87 15.44
CA GLN A 42 -8.00 -21.14 14.79
C GLN A 42 -7.38 -20.88 13.40
N SER A 43 -7.82 -19.82 12.71
CA SER A 43 -7.26 -19.38 11.43
C SER A 43 -5.78 -19.01 11.53
N ASP A 44 -5.36 -18.33 12.60
CA ASP A 44 -3.96 -17.92 12.77
C ASP A 44 -3.07 -19.12 13.08
N VAL A 45 -3.56 -20.06 13.90
CA VAL A 45 -2.87 -21.33 14.17
C VAL A 45 -2.75 -22.16 12.90
N ASP A 46 -3.82 -22.27 12.11
CA ASP A 46 -3.82 -22.99 10.83
C ASP A 46 -2.85 -22.37 9.84
N SER A 47 -2.81 -21.03 9.78
CA SER A 47 -1.90 -20.29 8.90
C SER A 47 -0.45 -20.52 9.31
N ALA A 48 -0.11 -20.28 10.59
CA ALA A 48 1.25 -20.45 11.09
C ALA A 48 1.76 -21.90 10.93
N PHE A 49 0.89 -22.89 11.19
CA PHE A 49 1.22 -24.29 10.97
C PHE A 49 1.47 -24.60 9.49
N SER A 50 0.57 -24.16 8.61
CA SER A 50 0.70 -24.37 7.16
C SER A 50 1.96 -23.70 6.59
N GLU A 51 2.30 -22.51 7.08
CA GLU A 51 3.55 -21.82 6.72
C GLU A 51 4.80 -22.56 7.19
N ALA A 52 4.81 -23.07 8.43
CA ALA A 52 5.93 -23.83 8.95
C ALA A 52 6.18 -25.11 8.13
N VAL A 53 5.12 -25.88 7.86
CA VAL A 53 5.22 -27.12 7.07
C VAL A 53 5.66 -26.84 5.64
N ALA A 54 5.05 -25.85 4.97
CA ALA A 54 5.44 -25.46 3.61
C ALA A 54 6.91 -25.03 3.54
N SER A 55 7.37 -24.26 4.53
CA SER A 55 8.74 -23.74 4.56
C SER A 55 9.77 -24.84 4.85
N GLN A 56 9.45 -25.77 5.75
CA GLN A 56 10.30 -26.93 6.03
C GLN A 56 10.42 -27.86 4.82
N ALA A 57 9.29 -28.17 4.17
CA ALA A 57 9.27 -29.00 2.97
C ALA A 57 10.04 -28.33 1.82
N ALA A 58 9.86 -27.02 1.63
CA ALA A 58 10.59 -26.25 0.64
C ALA A 58 12.10 -26.26 0.88
N LEU A 59 12.54 -26.07 2.13
CA LEU A 59 13.95 -26.12 2.50
C LEU A 59 14.56 -27.50 2.27
N ALA A 60 13.85 -28.57 2.61
CA ALA A 60 14.32 -29.94 2.39
C ALA A 60 14.48 -30.25 0.89
N LEU A 61 13.54 -29.80 0.04
CA LEU A 61 13.64 -29.96 -1.41
C LEU A 61 14.79 -29.14 -2.00
N LYS A 62 14.94 -27.88 -1.55
CA LYS A 62 16.05 -27.01 -1.94
C LYS A 62 17.41 -27.61 -1.58
N THR A 63 17.52 -28.22 -0.40
CA THR A 63 18.74 -28.90 0.05
C THR A 63 19.06 -30.07 -0.88
N ARG A 64 18.08 -30.92 -1.20
CA ARG A 64 18.25 -32.04 -2.14
C ARG A 64 18.69 -31.59 -3.53
N LEU A 65 18.10 -30.51 -4.05
CA LEU A 65 18.51 -29.91 -5.33
C LEU A 65 19.94 -29.40 -5.28
N THR A 66 20.33 -28.76 -4.17
CA THR A 66 21.69 -28.25 -3.95
C THR A 66 22.72 -29.39 -3.89
N ASP A 67 22.41 -30.47 -3.19
CA ASP A 67 23.26 -31.66 -3.13
C ASP A 67 23.40 -32.33 -4.50
N THR A 68 22.31 -32.42 -5.26
CA THR A 68 22.31 -32.97 -6.62
C THR A 68 23.15 -32.10 -7.55
N LYS A 69 22.99 -30.77 -7.49
CA LYS A 69 23.82 -29.81 -8.23
C LYS A 69 25.30 -30.00 -7.93
N ARG A 70 25.65 -30.15 -6.65
CA ARG A 70 27.03 -30.34 -6.20
C ARG A 70 27.64 -31.64 -6.75
N LEU A 71 26.92 -32.75 -6.65
CA LEU A 71 27.37 -34.04 -7.18
C LEU A 71 27.55 -33.98 -8.69
N GLN A 72 26.62 -33.34 -9.39
CA GLN A 72 26.68 -33.25 -10.84
C GLN A 72 27.80 -32.33 -11.34
N LEU A 73 28.06 -31.22 -10.66
CA LEU A 73 29.18 -30.34 -10.99
C LEU A 73 30.53 -31.01 -10.71
N ALA A 74 30.62 -31.78 -9.63
CA ALA A 74 31.81 -32.59 -9.34
C ALA A 74 32.04 -33.66 -10.43
N ALA A 75 30.96 -34.31 -10.90
CA ALA A 75 31.00 -35.23 -12.02
C ALA A 75 31.42 -34.54 -13.33
N SER A 76 30.85 -33.39 -13.65
CA SER A 76 31.16 -32.69 -14.92
C SER A 76 32.58 -32.13 -14.96
N SER A 77 33.12 -31.74 -13.81
CA SER A 77 34.46 -31.15 -13.67
C SER A 77 35.58 -32.18 -13.45
N HIS A 78 35.24 -33.47 -13.34
CA HIS A 78 36.22 -34.52 -13.15
C HIS A 78 37.11 -34.70 -14.39
N GLU A 79 38.41 -34.92 -14.20
CA GLU A 79 39.38 -35.04 -15.31
C GLU A 79 39.01 -36.16 -16.29
N ALA A 80 38.55 -37.31 -15.77
CA ALA A 80 38.06 -38.42 -16.57
C ALA A 80 36.83 -38.07 -17.43
N THR A 81 36.02 -37.07 -17.04
CA THR A 81 34.88 -36.58 -17.85
C THR A 81 35.37 -35.84 -19.07
N LEU A 82 36.40 -35.00 -18.92
CA LEU A 82 37.03 -34.30 -20.03
C LEU A 82 37.74 -35.28 -20.97
N ASP A 83 38.50 -36.22 -20.42
CA ASP A 83 39.17 -37.27 -21.20
C ASP A 83 38.17 -38.13 -21.99
N SER A 84 37.05 -38.52 -21.36
CA SER A 84 35.98 -39.27 -22.02
C SER A 84 35.31 -38.50 -23.15
N LEU A 85 35.16 -37.17 -22.99
CA LEU A 85 34.60 -36.29 -24.03
C LEU A 85 35.55 -36.21 -25.24
N GLN A 86 36.86 -36.16 -25.01
CA GLN A 86 37.87 -36.03 -26.06
C GLN A 86 38.20 -37.34 -26.78
N THR A 87 38.27 -38.45 -26.03
CA THR A 87 38.65 -39.78 -26.56
C THR A 87 37.45 -40.60 -27.05
N GLY A 88 36.23 -40.25 -26.62
CA GLY A 88 35.01 -41.02 -26.87
C GLY A 88 34.91 -42.33 -26.06
N ASN A 89 35.79 -42.53 -25.07
CA ASN A 89 35.76 -43.69 -24.20
C ASN A 89 34.54 -43.66 -23.26
N ARG A 90 33.72 -44.72 -23.27
CA ARG A 90 32.46 -44.80 -22.52
C ARG A 90 32.56 -45.51 -21.16
N THR A 91 33.73 -46.02 -20.79
CA THR A 91 33.90 -46.74 -19.50
C THR A 91 33.55 -45.86 -18.30
N TRP A 92 34.04 -44.62 -18.29
CA TRP A 92 33.76 -43.63 -17.24
C TRP A 92 32.27 -43.28 -17.08
N LEU A 93 31.48 -43.32 -18.15
CA LEU A 93 30.03 -43.03 -18.07
C LEU A 93 29.28 -44.06 -17.22
N SER A 94 29.76 -45.30 -17.19
CA SER A 94 29.19 -46.35 -16.36
C SER A 94 29.47 -46.10 -14.88
N ASP A 95 30.68 -45.63 -14.55
CA ASP A 95 31.07 -45.26 -13.19
C ASP A 95 30.30 -44.02 -12.72
N LEU A 96 30.13 -43.00 -13.58
CA LEU A 96 29.32 -41.81 -13.28
C LEU A 96 27.87 -42.15 -12.89
N LYS A 97 27.28 -43.17 -13.54
CA LYS A 97 25.93 -43.62 -13.19
C LYS A 97 25.84 -44.18 -11.76
N SER A 98 26.92 -44.73 -11.23
CA SER A 98 26.99 -45.18 -9.83
C SER A 98 27.21 -44.04 -8.83
N LEU A 99 27.85 -42.95 -9.28
CA LEU A 99 28.18 -41.77 -8.46
C LEU A 99 27.02 -40.76 -8.39
N LEU A 100 26.04 -40.84 -9.30
CA LEU A 100 24.86 -39.99 -9.36
C LEU A 100 23.60 -40.82 -9.03
N PRO A 101 23.14 -40.83 -7.77
CA PRO A 101 21.99 -41.64 -7.37
C PRO A 101 20.70 -41.18 -8.07
N GLY A 102 19.90 -42.14 -8.54
CA GLY A 102 18.62 -41.87 -9.20
C GLY A 102 18.71 -41.52 -10.69
N THR A 103 19.89 -41.68 -11.30
CA THR A 103 20.11 -41.44 -12.73
C THR A 103 19.63 -42.59 -13.60
N GLU A 104 18.83 -42.27 -14.62
CA GLU A 104 18.37 -43.21 -15.65
C GLU A 104 19.31 -43.23 -16.86
N ASP A 105 19.68 -42.06 -17.36
CA ASP A 105 20.54 -41.88 -18.54
C ASP A 105 21.58 -40.77 -18.33
N ILE A 106 22.77 -40.95 -18.93
CA ILE A 106 23.87 -39.97 -18.91
C ILE A 106 24.39 -39.82 -20.33
N ARG A 107 24.44 -38.57 -20.81
CA ARG A 107 25.02 -38.21 -22.10
C ARG A 107 26.12 -37.18 -21.89
N LEU A 108 27.22 -37.40 -22.60
CA LEU A 108 28.35 -36.49 -22.68
C LEU A 108 28.40 -35.99 -24.12
N LEU A 109 28.14 -34.69 -24.30
CA LEU A 109 27.84 -34.09 -25.60
C LEU A 109 28.86 -33.01 -25.93
N THR A 110 29.48 -33.09 -27.10
CA THR A 110 30.21 -31.97 -27.68
C THR A 110 29.23 -30.89 -28.18
N PRO A 111 29.67 -29.62 -28.40
CA PRO A 111 28.81 -28.57 -28.96
C PRO A 111 28.18 -28.92 -30.31
N SER A 112 28.82 -29.79 -31.11
CA SER A 112 28.24 -30.30 -32.36
C SER A 112 27.21 -31.39 -32.12
N GLN A 113 27.43 -32.27 -31.15
CA GLN A 113 26.48 -33.34 -30.76
C GLN A 113 25.29 -32.82 -29.96
N SER A 114 25.38 -31.62 -29.37
CA SER A 114 24.24 -30.96 -28.73
C SER A 114 23.26 -30.34 -29.73
N GLN A 115 23.50 -30.44 -31.04
CA GLN A 115 22.54 -30.02 -32.05
C GLN A 115 21.45 -31.09 -32.24
N ASN A 116 20.19 -30.68 -32.30
CA ASN A 116 19.02 -31.53 -32.54
C ASN A 116 18.54 -32.41 -31.37
N LEU A 117 18.87 -32.08 -30.12
CA LEU A 117 18.30 -32.76 -28.94
C LEU A 117 16.79 -32.58 -28.83
N GLN A 118 16.20 -31.60 -29.52
CA GLN A 118 14.75 -31.40 -29.55
C GLN A 118 13.99 -32.56 -30.21
N THR A 119 14.63 -33.30 -31.13
CA THR A 119 14.00 -34.46 -31.78
C THR A 119 14.15 -35.74 -30.96
N GLU A 120 15.20 -35.85 -30.14
CA GLU A 120 15.42 -36.99 -29.25
C GLU A 120 14.66 -36.85 -27.92
N PHE A 121 14.56 -35.64 -27.37
CA PHE A 121 13.95 -35.38 -26.06
C PHE A 121 12.83 -34.34 -26.12
N SER A 122 13.18 -33.06 -26.23
CA SER A 122 12.23 -31.94 -26.35
C SER A 122 12.98 -30.62 -26.58
N PHE A 123 12.26 -29.58 -27.00
CA PHE A 123 12.79 -28.22 -27.07
C PHE A 123 13.31 -27.69 -25.72
N ALA A 124 12.70 -28.09 -24.60
CA ALA A 124 13.16 -27.70 -23.26
C ALA A 124 14.56 -28.26 -22.94
N VAL A 125 14.83 -29.51 -23.33
CA VAL A 125 16.15 -30.13 -23.15
C VAL A 125 17.19 -29.47 -24.05
N GLN A 126 16.82 -29.13 -25.29
CA GLN A 126 17.71 -28.40 -26.21
C GLN A 126 18.09 -27.01 -25.66
N ASP A 127 17.09 -26.28 -25.16
CA ASP A 127 17.31 -24.97 -24.55
C ASP A 127 18.20 -25.05 -23.30
N LEU A 128 17.95 -26.02 -22.41
CA LEU A 128 18.74 -26.27 -21.22
C LEU A 128 20.23 -26.50 -21.54
N VAL A 129 20.52 -27.29 -22.58
CA VAL A 129 21.90 -27.56 -23.03
C VAL A 129 22.54 -26.32 -23.66
N ASN A 130 21.79 -25.56 -24.46
CA ASN A 130 22.29 -24.32 -25.07
C ASN A 130 22.65 -23.26 -24.02
N ARG A 131 21.81 -23.09 -23.00
CA ARG A 131 22.08 -22.19 -21.86
C ARG A 131 23.33 -22.62 -21.09
N THR A 132 23.48 -23.92 -20.87
CA THR A 132 24.66 -24.48 -20.20
C THR A 132 25.96 -24.20 -20.98
N LEU A 133 25.92 -24.31 -22.31
CA LEU A 133 27.07 -23.97 -23.17
C LEU A 133 27.42 -22.48 -23.17
N ARG A 134 26.46 -21.59 -22.88
CA ARG A 134 26.66 -20.14 -22.75
C ARG A 134 27.17 -19.72 -21.37
N GLY A 135 27.17 -20.63 -20.39
CA GLY A 135 27.60 -20.35 -19.02
C GLY A 135 26.50 -19.86 -18.09
N ASP A 136 25.22 -20.04 -18.45
CA ASP A 136 24.08 -19.70 -17.60
C ASP A 136 23.93 -20.68 -16.42
N ASP A 137 23.21 -20.26 -15.37
CA ASP A 137 23.04 -21.06 -14.15
C ASP A 137 22.35 -22.41 -14.42
N MET A 138 22.95 -23.49 -13.89
CA MET A 138 22.50 -24.87 -14.09
C MET A 138 21.32 -25.20 -13.17
N LYS A 139 20.21 -25.67 -13.75
CA LYS A 139 18.99 -26.00 -13.00
C LYS A 139 18.35 -27.31 -13.50
N LEU A 140 17.59 -27.99 -12.63
CA LEU A 140 16.89 -29.24 -12.92
C LEU A 140 15.50 -28.95 -13.50
N GLU A 141 15.21 -29.40 -14.72
CA GLU A 141 13.91 -29.15 -15.35
C GLU A 141 13.11 -30.43 -15.50
N ALA A 142 11.83 -30.37 -15.13
CA ALA A 142 10.87 -31.42 -15.39
C ALA A 142 10.37 -31.31 -16.83
N VAL A 143 10.52 -32.41 -17.58
CA VAL A 143 10.11 -32.51 -18.98
C VAL A 143 9.19 -33.72 -19.12
N ASN A 144 8.05 -33.53 -19.79
CA ASN A 144 7.15 -34.62 -20.11
C ASN A 144 7.51 -35.18 -21.49
N ILE A 145 7.95 -36.44 -21.54
CA ILE A 145 8.32 -37.13 -22.77
C ILE A 145 7.40 -38.34 -22.91
N ASN A 146 6.56 -38.36 -23.95
CA ASN A 146 5.61 -39.45 -24.23
C ASN A 146 4.65 -39.79 -23.07
N GLY A 147 4.28 -38.80 -22.25
CA GLY A 147 3.39 -38.99 -21.09
C GLY A 147 4.10 -39.44 -19.82
N GLU A 148 5.42 -39.65 -19.86
CA GLU A 148 6.25 -39.91 -18.68
C GLU A 148 7.10 -38.69 -18.31
N GLN A 149 7.08 -38.34 -17.03
CA GLN A 149 7.90 -37.26 -16.50
C GLN A 149 9.33 -37.71 -16.24
N SER A 150 10.26 -36.91 -16.72
CA SER A 150 11.70 -37.08 -16.54
C SER A 150 12.32 -35.76 -16.11
N PHE A 151 13.42 -35.81 -15.36
CA PHE A 151 14.09 -34.61 -14.89
C PHE A 151 15.47 -34.50 -15.54
N PHE A 152 15.74 -33.39 -16.21
CA PHE A 152 16.99 -33.17 -16.91
C PHE A 152 17.83 -32.10 -16.22
N TRP A 153 19.11 -32.39 -16.09
CA TRP A 153 20.10 -31.43 -15.61
C TRP A 153 21.28 -31.43 -16.57
N ALA A 154 21.68 -30.27 -17.04
CA ALA A 154 22.87 -30.07 -17.86
C ALA A 154 23.96 -29.36 -17.05
N SER A 155 25.20 -29.82 -17.19
CA SER A 155 26.36 -29.21 -16.52
C SER A 155 27.51 -29.04 -17.52
N PRO A 156 28.23 -27.92 -17.48
CA PRO A 156 29.33 -27.69 -18.40
C PRO A 156 30.47 -28.65 -18.06
N VAL A 157 31.12 -29.17 -19.10
CA VAL A 157 32.40 -29.87 -18.98
C VAL A 157 33.48 -28.82 -19.22
N PRO A 158 34.13 -28.34 -18.15
CA PRO A 158 35.02 -27.19 -18.24
C PRO A 158 36.31 -27.52 -18.98
N ALA A 159 36.80 -26.54 -19.73
CA ALA A 159 38.21 -26.37 -20.04
C ALA A 159 38.56 -24.90 -19.80
N THR A 160 39.83 -24.54 -19.78
CA THR A 160 40.28 -23.15 -19.55
C THR A 160 39.53 -22.15 -20.45
N GLY A 161 38.54 -21.44 -19.88
CA GLY A 161 37.66 -20.52 -20.61
C GLY A 161 36.28 -21.10 -20.93
N THR A 162 36.02 -21.40 -22.19
CA THR A 162 34.70 -21.85 -22.68
C THR A 162 34.45 -23.35 -22.42
N PRO A 163 33.20 -23.77 -22.11
CA PRO A 163 32.87 -25.18 -21.96
C PRO A 163 33.20 -25.98 -23.23
N GLN A 164 33.94 -27.09 -23.10
CA GLN A 164 34.24 -27.98 -24.24
C GLN A 164 33.08 -28.94 -24.57
N GLY A 165 32.10 -29.05 -23.67
CA GLY A 165 30.91 -29.87 -23.86
C GLY A 165 29.95 -29.78 -22.68
N VAL A 166 28.94 -30.64 -22.67
CA VAL A 166 27.91 -30.71 -21.65
C VAL A 166 27.74 -32.15 -21.16
N LEU A 167 27.68 -32.31 -19.84
CA LEU A 167 27.20 -33.50 -19.17
C LEU A 167 25.70 -33.35 -18.93
N LEU A 168 24.90 -34.04 -19.74
CA LEU A 168 23.44 -34.09 -19.63
C LEU A 168 23.03 -35.35 -18.86
N VAL A 169 22.33 -35.17 -17.75
CA VAL A 169 21.88 -36.27 -16.88
C VAL A 169 20.36 -36.27 -16.84
N ARG A 170 19.76 -37.44 -17.08
CA ARG A 170 18.33 -37.69 -16.88
C ARG A 170 18.13 -38.45 -15.57
N TYR A 171 17.45 -37.83 -14.62
CA TYR A 171 17.01 -38.47 -13.38
C TYR A 171 15.62 -39.05 -13.53
N GLY A 172 15.44 -40.25 -12.97
CA GLY A 172 14.17 -40.96 -12.96
C GLY A 172 13.23 -40.53 -11.85
N ARG A 173 12.03 -41.11 -11.85
CA ARG A 173 11.03 -40.90 -10.78
C ARG A 173 11.57 -41.26 -9.39
N ASP A 174 12.48 -42.22 -9.32
CA ASP A 174 13.09 -42.66 -8.06
C ASP A 174 13.97 -41.62 -7.39
N TRP A 175 14.50 -40.64 -8.13
CA TRP A 175 15.31 -39.56 -7.57
C TRP A 175 14.52 -38.71 -6.55
N LEU A 176 13.20 -38.57 -6.68
CA LEU A 176 12.37 -37.82 -5.73
C LEU A 176 11.71 -38.69 -4.65
N ASN A 177 11.75 -40.03 -4.78
CA ASN A 177 10.98 -40.92 -3.90
C ASN A 177 11.32 -40.72 -2.42
N ALA A 178 12.61 -40.58 -2.07
CA ALA A 178 12.99 -40.36 -0.67
C ALA A 178 12.44 -39.04 -0.10
N PHE A 179 12.38 -37.97 -0.91
CA PHE A 179 11.73 -36.74 -0.50
C PHE A 179 10.21 -36.95 -0.37
N ARG A 180 9.59 -37.56 -1.38
CA ARG A 180 8.15 -37.86 -1.42
C ARG A 180 7.69 -38.66 -0.21
N SER A 181 8.45 -39.67 0.20
CA SER A 181 8.17 -40.47 1.39
C SER A 181 8.34 -39.65 2.68
N SER A 182 9.32 -38.74 2.75
CA SER A 182 9.54 -37.89 3.93
C SER A 182 8.44 -36.85 4.18
N VAL A 183 7.72 -36.46 3.12
CA VAL A 183 6.65 -35.45 3.19
C VAL A 183 5.24 -36.05 3.09
N SER A 184 5.13 -37.35 2.81
CA SER A 184 3.86 -38.09 2.84
C SER A 184 3.40 -38.27 4.28
N GLY A 185 2.48 -37.42 4.74
CA GLY A 185 1.85 -37.55 6.05
C GLY A 185 0.36 -37.24 6.03
N ASP A 186 -0.30 -37.51 7.15
CA ASP A 186 -1.76 -37.36 7.27
C ASP A 186 -2.22 -35.91 7.50
N LEU A 187 -1.28 -34.97 7.70
CA LEU A 187 -1.55 -33.59 8.10
C LEU A 187 -1.94 -32.66 6.94
N GLY A 188 -1.65 -33.06 5.70
CA GLY A 188 -1.95 -32.27 4.51
C GLY A 188 -1.30 -32.82 3.23
N GLN A 189 -1.60 -32.17 2.11
CA GLN A 189 -1.04 -32.46 0.80
C GLN A 189 0.11 -31.50 0.49
N ILE A 190 1.20 -32.03 -0.08
CA ILE A 190 2.27 -31.26 -0.70
C ILE A 190 2.24 -31.52 -2.20
N GLN A 191 2.15 -30.45 -2.98
CA GLN A 191 2.23 -30.47 -4.44
C GLN A 191 3.40 -29.58 -4.88
N VAL A 192 4.24 -30.07 -5.79
CA VAL A 192 5.30 -29.27 -6.42
C VAL A 192 4.98 -29.11 -7.88
N MET A 193 5.00 -27.87 -8.35
CA MET A 193 4.70 -27.50 -9.74
C MET A 193 5.86 -26.73 -10.35
N GLN A 194 6.17 -27.05 -11.61
CA GLN A 194 7.02 -26.25 -12.47
C GLN A 194 6.16 -25.26 -13.27
N LYS A 195 6.30 -23.96 -12.99
CA LYS A 195 5.51 -22.84 -13.55
C LYS A 195 6.42 -21.63 -13.82
N LEU A 196 5.97 -20.68 -14.64
CA LEU A 196 6.70 -19.41 -14.80
C LEU A 196 6.40 -18.46 -13.64
N THR A 197 5.20 -18.55 -13.06
CA THR A 197 4.79 -17.74 -11.90
C THR A 197 4.05 -18.59 -10.85
N PRO A 198 4.05 -18.20 -9.56
CA PRO A 198 3.31 -18.90 -8.52
C PRO A 198 1.79 -18.96 -8.78
N GLN A 199 1.24 -17.93 -9.45
CA GLN A 199 -0.20 -17.72 -9.66
C GLN A 199 -0.75 -18.45 -10.90
N GLU A 200 0.11 -18.97 -11.77
CA GLU A 200 -0.32 -19.72 -12.95
C GLU A 200 -1.09 -20.99 -12.56
N SER A 201 -2.24 -21.22 -13.20
CA SER A 201 -3.01 -22.45 -13.06
C SER A 201 -2.44 -23.59 -13.91
N SER A 202 -1.85 -23.28 -15.06
CA SER A 202 -1.16 -24.22 -15.94
C SER A 202 0.31 -24.37 -15.57
N GLY A 203 0.78 -25.59 -15.40
CA GLY A 203 2.16 -25.91 -15.09
C GLY A 203 2.40 -27.42 -15.16
N ILE A 204 3.65 -27.84 -15.10
CA ILE A 204 3.99 -29.26 -15.04
C ILE A 204 4.00 -29.66 -13.57
N GLU A 205 3.10 -30.56 -13.15
CA GLU A 205 3.15 -31.12 -11.79
C GLU A 205 4.39 -31.98 -11.64
N VAL A 206 5.36 -31.57 -10.82
CA VAL A 206 6.59 -32.35 -10.57
C VAL A 206 6.26 -33.59 -9.72
N PHE A 207 5.46 -33.42 -8.66
CA PHE A 207 4.84 -34.51 -7.89
C PHE A 207 3.79 -33.99 -6.91
N SER A 208 2.98 -34.92 -6.39
CA SER A 208 2.07 -34.71 -5.26
C SER A 208 2.17 -35.85 -4.23
N ALA A 209 2.06 -35.52 -2.93
CA ALA A 209 2.20 -36.42 -1.80
C ALA A 209 1.34 -35.99 -0.60
N GLY A 210 0.95 -36.93 0.27
CA GLY A 210 0.19 -36.67 1.49
C GLY A 210 -1.32 -36.92 1.38
N ALA A 211 -2.04 -36.59 2.45
CA ALA A 211 -3.48 -36.81 2.57
C ALA A 211 -4.31 -35.85 1.69
N THR A 212 -5.55 -36.23 1.40
CA THR A 212 -6.46 -35.41 0.58
C THR A 212 -6.75 -34.06 1.27
N PRO A 213 -6.64 -32.92 0.56
CA PRO A 213 -6.89 -31.61 1.13
C PRO A 213 -8.36 -31.40 1.50
N VAL A 214 -8.59 -30.57 2.51
CA VAL A 214 -9.94 -30.04 2.81
C VAL A 214 -10.28 -28.95 1.80
N LYS A 215 -11.48 -28.98 1.21
CA LYS A 215 -11.88 -28.00 0.18
C LYS A 215 -11.89 -26.54 0.66
N SER A 216 -12.05 -26.30 1.96
CA SER A 216 -12.05 -24.96 2.57
C SER A 216 -10.66 -24.52 3.06
N ALA A 217 -9.63 -25.37 2.96
CA ALA A 217 -8.29 -25.04 3.40
C ALA A 217 -7.63 -24.01 2.47
N ARG A 218 -6.92 -23.05 3.07
CA ARG A 218 -6.09 -22.09 2.32
C ARG A 218 -4.74 -22.75 2.00
N PRO A 219 -4.36 -22.91 0.73
CA PRO A 219 -3.04 -23.43 0.37
C PRO A 219 -1.95 -22.40 0.64
N VAL A 220 -0.78 -22.85 1.05
CA VAL A 220 0.43 -22.04 1.23
C VAL A 220 1.47 -22.45 0.21
N THR A 221 1.86 -21.52 -0.66
CA THR A 221 2.88 -21.75 -1.69
C THR A 221 4.22 -21.14 -1.28
N ARG A 222 5.31 -21.86 -1.53
CA ARG A 222 6.70 -21.44 -1.31
C ARG A 222 7.56 -21.71 -2.55
N PRO A 223 8.34 -20.74 -3.02
CA PRO A 223 9.27 -20.97 -4.12
C PRO A 223 10.44 -21.85 -3.66
N ILE A 224 10.82 -22.80 -4.49
CA ILE A 224 12.02 -23.63 -4.33
C ILE A 224 13.20 -23.00 -5.09
N ASN A 225 12.91 -22.58 -6.33
CA ASN A 225 13.75 -21.81 -7.23
C ASN A 225 12.83 -20.96 -8.12
N ASP A 226 13.34 -20.38 -9.21
CA ASP A 226 12.60 -19.43 -10.05
C ASP A 226 11.38 -20.02 -10.77
N TYR A 227 11.27 -21.35 -10.86
CA TYR A 227 10.20 -22.01 -11.61
C TYR A 227 9.55 -23.20 -10.89
N TRP A 228 10.12 -23.70 -9.79
CA TRP A 228 9.50 -24.73 -8.94
C TRP A 228 8.85 -24.10 -7.73
N PHE A 229 7.55 -24.34 -7.58
CA PHE A 229 6.74 -23.86 -6.46
C PHE A 229 6.18 -25.06 -5.71
N LEU A 230 6.36 -25.07 -4.39
CA LEU A 230 5.80 -26.06 -3.49
C LEU A 230 4.58 -25.49 -2.79
N THR A 231 3.45 -26.15 -2.91
CA THR A 231 2.18 -25.80 -2.29
C THR A 231 1.83 -26.83 -1.21
N TYR A 232 1.60 -26.37 0.01
CA TYR A 232 1.04 -27.17 1.08
C TYR A 232 -0.44 -26.84 1.30
N THR A 233 -1.28 -27.85 1.40
CA THR A 233 -2.71 -27.70 1.71
C THR A 233 -3.10 -28.62 2.88
N PRO A 234 -3.55 -28.09 4.03
CA PRO A 234 -3.84 -28.92 5.20
C PRO A 234 -5.05 -29.86 5.03
N SER A 235 -5.04 -30.95 5.79
CA SER A 235 -6.12 -31.95 5.90
C SER A 235 -6.97 -31.73 7.18
N ASP A 236 -8.02 -32.56 7.36
CA ASP A 236 -8.89 -32.54 8.55
C ASP A 236 -8.21 -33.03 9.85
N HIS A 237 -7.00 -33.59 9.77
CA HIS A 237 -6.27 -34.14 10.93
C HIS A 237 -5.34 -33.13 11.63
N ARG A 238 -5.55 -31.83 11.41
CA ARG A 238 -4.72 -30.74 11.94
C ARG A 238 -4.99 -30.44 13.44
N PRO A 239 -4.07 -29.73 14.14
CA PRO A 239 -4.27 -29.34 15.54
C PRO A 239 -5.46 -28.37 15.70
N VAL A 240 -6.34 -28.62 16.68
CA VAL A 240 -7.51 -27.77 16.98
C VAL A 240 -7.39 -27.17 18.39
N VAL A 241 -7.73 -25.89 18.53
CA VAL A 241 -7.75 -25.19 19.83
C VAL A 241 -8.80 -25.81 20.76
N SER A 242 -8.42 -26.12 22.01
CA SER A 242 -9.28 -26.78 22.98
C SER A 242 -10.29 -25.81 23.61
N LEU A 243 -11.53 -26.28 23.83
CA LEU A 243 -12.58 -25.55 24.55
C LEU A 243 -12.18 -25.14 25.97
N LEU A 244 -11.25 -25.87 26.60
CA LEU A 244 -10.76 -25.55 27.93
C LEU A 244 -9.97 -24.23 27.95
N ASP A 245 -9.20 -23.93 26.90
CA ASP A 245 -8.39 -22.72 26.83
C ASP A 245 -9.27 -21.47 26.79
N LEU A 246 -10.41 -21.52 26.10
CA LEU A 246 -11.37 -20.42 25.97
C LEU A 246 -12.12 -20.08 27.28
N SER A 247 -12.16 -21.00 28.24
CA SER A 247 -12.94 -20.85 29.47
C SER A 247 -12.16 -20.25 30.66
N PHE A 248 -10.82 -20.20 30.56
CA PHE A 248 -9.94 -19.81 31.66
C PHE A 248 -10.16 -18.37 32.19
N PRO A 249 -10.34 -17.32 31.34
CA PRO A 249 -10.56 -15.95 31.81
C PRO A 249 -11.83 -15.79 32.66
N TRP A 250 -12.88 -16.56 32.32
CA TRP A 250 -14.15 -16.55 33.04
C TRP A 250 -14.04 -17.17 34.42
N ILE A 251 -13.31 -18.28 34.52
CA ILE A 251 -13.05 -18.94 35.80
C ILE A 251 -12.28 -17.98 36.73
N LEU A 252 -11.26 -17.29 36.20
CA LEU A 252 -10.47 -16.33 36.98
C LEU A 252 -11.30 -15.12 37.45
N SER A 253 -12.11 -14.55 36.56
CA SER A 253 -13.02 -13.43 36.87
C SER A 253 -14.03 -13.80 37.97
N LEU A 254 -14.59 -15.01 37.90
CA LEU A 254 -15.53 -15.52 38.89
C LEU A 254 -14.87 -15.66 40.28
N VAL A 255 -13.68 -16.26 40.34
CA VAL A 255 -12.94 -16.43 41.60
C VAL A 255 -12.56 -15.08 42.22
N ALA A 256 -12.12 -14.11 41.42
CA ALA A 256 -11.80 -12.76 41.89
C ALA A 256 -13.04 -12.04 42.46
N THR A 257 -14.18 -12.15 41.77
CA THR A 257 -15.46 -11.56 42.21
C THR A 257 -15.92 -12.13 43.55
N LEU A 258 -15.91 -13.47 43.69
CA LEU A 258 -16.31 -14.14 44.92
C LEU A 258 -15.38 -13.78 46.09
N SER A 259 -14.07 -13.69 45.83
CA SER A 259 -13.07 -13.32 46.84
C SER A 259 -13.25 -11.88 47.34
N ALA A 260 -13.48 -10.93 46.42
CA ALA A 260 -13.72 -9.53 46.77
C ALA A 260 -15.01 -9.35 47.58
N LEU A 261 -16.09 -10.04 47.19
CA LEU A 261 -17.35 -10.04 47.92
C LEU A 261 -17.18 -10.59 49.33
N PHE A 262 -16.44 -11.70 49.47
CA PHE A 262 -16.16 -12.30 50.78
C PHE A 262 -15.38 -11.34 51.69
N ILE A 263 -14.34 -10.69 51.18
CA ILE A 263 -13.54 -9.71 51.94
C ILE A 263 -14.41 -8.52 52.38
N LEU A 264 -15.26 -8.00 51.50
CA LEU A 264 -16.15 -6.88 51.84
C LEU A 264 -17.18 -7.26 52.91
N LEU A 265 -17.81 -8.44 52.79
CA LEU A 265 -18.72 -8.96 53.82
C LEU A 265 -18.01 -9.15 55.16
N PHE A 266 -16.76 -9.63 55.14
CA PHE A 266 -15.94 -9.78 56.34
C PHE A 266 -15.63 -8.43 57.00
N ILE A 267 -15.27 -7.42 56.21
CA ILE A 267 -15.01 -6.05 56.70
C ILE A 267 -16.29 -5.44 57.28
N GLN A 268 -17.43 -5.54 56.58
CA GLN A 268 -18.73 -5.06 57.07
C GLN A 268 -19.07 -5.70 58.42
N LYS A 269 -18.91 -7.04 58.53
CA LYS A 269 -19.16 -7.77 59.79
C LYS A 269 -18.26 -7.27 60.92
N ARG A 270 -16.97 -7.05 60.67
CA ARG A 270 -16.04 -6.53 61.69
C ARG A 270 -16.40 -5.11 62.13
N ILE A 271 -16.75 -4.23 61.20
CA ILE A 271 -17.16 -2.85 61.51
C ILE A 271 -18.43 -2.86 62.36
N LEU A 272 -19.41 -3.68 62.00
CA LEU A 272 -20.65 -3.83 62.76
C LEU A 272 -20.39 -4.32 64.20
N GLN A 273 -19.59 -5.38 64.35
CA GLN A 273 -19.21 -5.91 65.67
C GLN A 273 -18.43 -4.90 66.53
N LYS A 274 -17.57 -4.09 65.92
CA LYS A 274 -16.83 -3.03 66.63
C LYS A 274 -17.77 -1.94 67.14
N ASN A 275 -18.67 -1.44 66.29
CA ASN A 275 -19.64 -0.41 66.69
C ASN A 275 -20.62 -0.95 67.74
N HIS A 276 -21.08 -2.20 67.62
CA HIS A 276 -21.92 -2.84 68.62
C HIS A 276 -21.26 -2.89 70.01
N ARG A 277 -19.99 -3.33 70.09
CA ARG A 277 -19.25 -3.35 71.37
C ARG A 277 -19.04 -1.96 71.96
N HIS A 278 -18.66 -0.98 71.12
CA HIS A 278 -18.50 0.39 71.58
C HIS A 278 -19.83 0.99 72.06
N PHE A 279 -20.94 0.62 71.41
CA PHE A 279 -22.27 1.08 71.79
C PHE A 279 -22.72 0.49 73.13
N GLN A 280 -22.45 -0.79 73.38
CA GLN A 280 -22.68 -1.40 74.69
C GLN A 280 -21.87 -0.70 75.80
N GLN A 281 -20.59 -0.39 75.55
CA GLN A 281 -19.75 0.35 76.49
C GLN A 281 -20.27 1.77 76.73
N PHE A 282 -20.79 2.43 75.68
CA PHE A 282 -21.44 3.73 75.81
C PHE A 282 -22.67 3.64 76.71
N LEU A 283 -23.58 2.68 76.47
CA LEU A 283 -24.76 2.50 77.31
C LEU A 283 -24.39 2.26 78.79
N GLU A 284 -23.43 1.38 79.06
CA GLU A 284 -22.99 1.11 80.44
C GLU A 284 -22.45 2.35 81.15
N ARG A 285 -21.65 3.17 80.46
CA ARG A 285 -21.08 4.40 81.02
C ARG A 285 -22.09 5.53 81.14
N PHE A 286 -23.02 5.60 80.18
CA PHE A 286 -24.10 6.59 80.16
C PHE A 286 -25.05 6.38 81.35
N PHE A 287 -25.48 5.14 81.61
CA PHE A 287 -26.34 4.83 82.77
C PHE A 287 -25.62 4.90 84.13
N LYS A 288 -24.27 4.88 84.15
CA LYS A 288 -23.46 5.16 85.34
C LYS A 288 -23.16 6.64 85.55
N GLU A 289 -23.74 7.52 84.73
CA GLU A 289 -23.52 8.98 84.71
C GLU A 289 -22.06 9.42 84.43
N GLU A 290 -21.21 8.52 83.94
CA GLU A 290 -19.79 8.83 83.69
C GLU A 290 -19.59 9.67 82.41
N ILE A 291 -20.50 9.59 81.44
CA ILE A 291 -20.41 10.27 80.14
C ILE A 291 -21.82 10.71 79.70
N ARG A 292 -21.97 11.96 79.24
CA ARG A 292 -23.24 12.51 78.71
C ARG A 292 -23.23 12.81 77.21
N GLU A 293 -22.06 12.80 76.58
CA GLU A 293 -21.89 13.11 75.15
C GLU A 293 -21.70 11.85 74.30
N ASN A 294 -22.21 11.88 73.06
CA ASN A 294 -22.11 10.79 72.10
C ASN A 294 -20.65 10.62 71.63
N PRO A 295 -20.03 9.43 71.76
CA PRO A 295 -18.61 9.20 71.45
C PRO A 295 -18.30 9.20 69.94
N GLY A 296 -19.31 9.24 69.06
CA GLY A 296 -19.13 9.29 67.61
C GLY A 296 -18.77 7.92 67.01
N PHE A 297 -19.80 7.17 66.60
CA PHE A 297 -19.69 5.86 65.96
C PHE A 297 -19.36 5.98 64.46
N SER A 298 -18.69 4.96 63.89
CA SER A 298 -18.30 4.99 62.48
C SER A 298 -19.47 4.69 61.53
N LEU A 299 -20.53 4.06 62.05
CA LEU A 299 -21.78 3.79 61.36
C LEU A 299 -22.85 4.74 61.88
N GLN A 300 -23.55 5.41 60.95
CA GLN A 300 -24.56 6.42 61.30
C GLN A 300 -25.70 5.85 62.17
N LEU A 301 -26.13 4.62 61.87
CA LEU A 301 -27.15 3.90 62.65
C LEU A 301 -26.89 3.90 64.16
N PHE A 302 -25.62 3.74 64.59
CA PHE A 302 -25.28 3.71 66.01
C PHE A 302 -25.20 5.12 66.63
N ASN A 303 -24.94 6.15 65.82
CA ASN A 303 -25.05 7.53 66.29
C ASN A 303 -26.51 7.90 66.52
N ASP A 304 -27.38 7.56 65.57
CA ASP A 304 -28.82 7.82 65.67
C ASP A 304 -29.41 7.11 66.92
N LEU A 305 -29.04 5.84 67.12
CA LEU A 305 -29.48 5.07 68.30
C LEU A 305 -28.96 5.64 69.63
N ALA A 306 -27.74 6.19 69.65
CA ALA A 306 -27.18 6.83 70.85
C ALA A 306 -27.90 8.14 71.18
N ASP A 307 -28.24 8.93 70.15
CA ASP A 307 -28.96 10.18 70.30
C ASP A 307 -30.40 9.92 70.78
N ASP A 308 -31.06 8.87 70.29
CA ASP A 308 -32.39 8.44 70.73
C ASP A 308 -32.40 8.01 72.21
N VAL A 309 -31.39 7.24 72.65
CA VAL A 309 -31.26 6.83 74.06
C VAL A 309 -31.08 8.05 74.97
N ARG A 310 -30.30 9.04 74.52
CA ARG A 310 -30.11 10.29 75.26
C ARG A 310 -31.42 11.05 75.42
N LEU A 311 -32.14 11.27 74.31
CA LEU A 311 -33.45 11.92 74.30
C LEU A 311 -34.46 11.22 75.21
N ALA A 312 -34.50 9.89 75.19
CA ALA A 312 -35.38 9.11 76.07
C ALA A 312 -35.00 9.26 77.55
N SER A 313 -33.71 9.29 77.88
CA SER A 313 -33.23 9.45 79.26
C SER A 313 -33.52 10.83 79.85
N GLU A 314 -33.38 11.90 79.06
CA GLU A 314 -33.69 13.28 79.46
C GLU A 314 -35.19 13.41 79.77
N GLN A 315 -36.06 12.82 78.94
CA GLN A 315 -37.51 12.79 79.18
C GLN A 315 -37.90 12.00 80.45
N VAL A 316 -37.16 10.95 80.81
CA VAL A 316 -37.39 10.18 82.04
C VAL A 316 -36.90 10.94 83.27
N PHE A 317 -35.75 11.63 83.19
CA PHE A 317 -35.23 12.48 84.26
C PHE A 317 -36.14 13.69 84.55
N ASP A 318 -36.70 14.31 83.51
CA ASP A 318 -37.68 15.40 83.65
C ASP A 318 -38.99 14.90 84.28
N ARG A 319 -39.42 13.67 83.98
CA ARG A 319 -40.59 13.05 84.62
C ARG A 319 -40.35 12.66 86.08
N LEU A 320 -39.15 12.20 86.44
CA LEU A 320 -38.80 11.86 87.83
C LEU A 320 -38.64 13.10 88.70
N SER A 321 -37.99 14.15 88.20
CA SER A 321 -37.85 15.44 88.91
C SER A 321 -39.20 16.15 89.08
N SER A 322 -40.07 16.11 88.07
CA SER A 322 -41.44 16.62 88.18
C SER A 322 -42.32 15.79 89.13
N ALA A 323 -42.10 14.47 89.24
CA ALA A 323 -42.76 13.60 90.23
C ALA A 323 -42.31 13.88 91.69
N GLU A 324 -41.02 14.14 91.91
CA GLU A 324 -40.47 14.53 93.23
C GLU A 324 -40.98 15.91 93.69
N THR A 325 -41.18 16.82 92.74
CA THR A 325 -41.71 18.18 93.00
C THR A 325 -43.22 18.17 93.22
N SER A 326 -43.95 17.25 92.58
CA SER A 326 -45.41 17.09 92.76
C SER A 326 -45.79 16.30 94.03
N LEU A 327 -44.93 15.42 94.56
CA LEU A 327 -45.09 14.78 95.88
C LEU A 327 -44.94 15.75 97.06
N LYS A 328 -44.23 16.87 96.90
CA LYS A 328 -44.08 17.91 97.94
C LYS A 328 -45.19 18.97 97.94
N THR A 329 -46.05 19.01 96.91
CA THR A 329 -46.98 20.14 96.70
C THR A 329 -48.43 19.73 96.45
N ALA A 330 -48.77 18.44 96.47
CA ALA A 330 -50.12 17.92 96.22
C ALA A 330 -50.74 17.25 97.46
N SER A 331 -50.95 18.01 98.53
CA SER A 331 -52.11 17.84 99.39
C SER A 331 -53.06 18.99 99.04
N VAL A 332 -54.31 18.65 98.71
CA VAL A 332 -55.45 19.52 98.40
C VAL A 332 -55.83 19.63 96.91
N LYS A 333 -56.81 18.77 96.57
CA LYS A 333 -57.95 18.93 95.66
C LYS A 333 -57.79 18.70 94.15
N ALA A 334 -58.34 17.54 93.74
CA ALA A 334 -58.86 17.21 92.42
C ALA A 334 -60.30 17.73 92.24
N THR A 335 -60.68 18.18 91.04
CA THR A 335 -61.52 17.45 90.04
C THR A 335 -61.67 18.23 88.72
N PRO A 336 -61.89 17.57 87.55
CA PRO A 336 -61.80 18.17 86.21
C PRO A 336 -63.15 18.25 85.45
N LYS A 337 -63.17 18.95 84.31
CA LYS A 337 -64.19 18.77 83.26
C LYS A 337 -63.68 19.13 81.86
N ALA A 338 -64.15 18.37 80.88
CA ALA A 338 -63.73 18.32 79.48
C ALA A 338 -64.81 18.84 78.50
N ARG A 339 -64.43 18.89 77.20
CA ARG A 339 -65.20 18.90 75.90
C ARG A 339 -65.08 20.19 75.07
N THR A 340 -64.40 20.16 73.91
CA THR A 340 -64.86 19.96 72.48
C THR A 340 -65.83 21.04 72.00
N ARG A 341 -65.78 21.60 70.77
CA ARG A 341 -65.82 20.98 69.42
C ARG A 341 -65.77 22.08 68.31
N ASP A 342 -65.44 21.67 67.08
CA ASP A 342 -65.83 22.12 65.71
C ASP A 342 -65.81 23.62 65.29
N ASP A 343 -65.23 23.92 64.11
CA ASP A 343 -65.98 24.11 62.84
C ASP A 343 -65.06 24.53 61.64
N LEU A 344 -65.43 24.07 60.42
CA LEU A 344 -64.91 24.40 59.07
C LEU A 344 -65.81 25.50 58.41
N PRO A 345 -65.42 26.09 57.25
CA PRO A 345 -66.01 25.64 55.98
C PRO A 345 -65.13 25.78 54.69
N GLU A 346 -65.57 25.05 53.65
CA GLU A 346 -65.15 24.99 52.22
C GLU A 346 -65.73 26.12 51.34
N ILE A 347 -65.31 26.12 50.03
CA ILE A 347 -65.95 26.59 48.75
C ILE A 347 -64.84 27.24 47.86
N ASP A 348 -64.65 27.03 46.55
CA ASP A 348 -65.28 26.24 45.47
C ASP A 348 -64.33 26.16 44.24
N GLU A 349 -64.53 25.11 43.44
CA GLU A 349 -64.54 24.97 41.96
C GLU A 349 -63.30 25.22 41.04
N GLU A 350 -63.15 24.24 40.13
CA GLU A 350 -62.26 24.04 38.96
C GLU A 350 -63.03 24.39 37.65
N PRO A 351 -62.58 24.09 36.40
CA PRO A 351 -61.41 24.48 35.59
C PRO A 351 -61.81 25.15 34.25
N GLU A 352 -60.86 25.66 33.45
CA GLU A 352 -61.09 25.80 31.99
C GLU A 352 -59.78 25.81 31.16
N ARG A 353 -59.77 24.99 30.09
CA ARG A 353 -58.85 25.04 28.92
C ARG A 353 -59.54 25.84 27.80
N PRO A 354 -58.78 26.41 26.86
CA PRO A 354 -59.07 26.02 25.47
C PRO A 354 -57.84 25.84 24.55
N GLU A 355 -57.94 24.73 23.82
CA GLU A 355 -57.72 24.46 22.38
C GLU A 355 -56.58 25.03 21.51
N VAL A 356 -56.05 24.04 20.78
CA VAL A 356 -55.30 24.01 19.52
C VAL A 356 -56.00 24.75 18.38
N ARG A 357 -55.23 25.47 17.54
CA ARG A 357 -55.56 25.77 16.14
C ARG A 357 -54.32 25.84 15.25
N GLU A 358 -54.30 24.98 14.24
CA GLU A 358 -53.90 25.27 12.85
C GLU A 358 -55.20 25.37 12.01
N PRO A 359 -55.23 25.79 10.71
CA PRO A 359 -54.14 25.94 9.74
C PRO A 359 -54.22 27.20 8.83
N SER A 360 -53.34 27.23 7.83
CA SER A 360 -53.43 27.91 6.51
C SER A 360 -52.66 29.21 6.33
N ALA A 361 -51.47 29.08 5.73
CA ALA A 361 -50.98 30.02 4.72
C ALA A 361 -50.50 29.19 3.52
N THR A 362 -51.33 29.14 2.49
CA THR A 362 -50.99 28.66 1.15
C THR A 362 -49.88 29.53 0.58
N TYR A 363 -48.67 28.99 0.51
CA TYR A 363 -47.66 29.46 -0.41
C TYR A 363 -47.93 28.76 -1.75
N ASP A 364 -48.24 29.54 -2.78
CA ASP A 364 -48.34 29.05 -4.15
C ASP A 364 -46.94 28.65 -4.63
N GLY A 365 -46.59 27.41 -4.33
CA GLY A 365 -45.51 26.69 -4.99
C GLY A 365 -45.91 26.43 -6.44
N LYS A 366 -45.64 27.39 -7.33
CA LYS A 366 -45.19 27.00 -8.65
C LYS A 366 -43.73 26.58 -8.50
N PRO A 367 -43.36 25.35 -8.86
CA PRO A 367 -41.96 25.05 -9.10
C PRO A 367 -41.47 26.08 -10.12
N LEU A 368 -40.43 26.83 -9.78
CA LEU A 368 -39.60 27.40 -10.82
C LEU A 368 -39.02 26.19 -11.54
N ASP A 369 -39.64 25.88 -12.67
CA ASP A 369 -39.17 24.94 -13.67
C ASP A 369 -37.87 25.53 -14.22
N PHE A 370 -36.78 25.35 -13.46
CA PHE A 370 -35.46 25.40 -14.06
C PHE A 370 -35.45 24.21 -15.01
N PRO A 371 -35.20 24.42 -16.32
CA PRO A 371 -35.03 23.28 -17.20
C PRO A 371 -33.97 22.42 -16.54
N SER A 372 -34.32 21.16 -16.24
CA SER A 372 -33.36 20.12 -15.96
C SER A 372 -32.48 20.04 -17.20
N GLN A 373 -31.41 20.84 -17.23
CA GLN A 373 -30.31 20.58 -18.10
C GLN A 373 -29.85 19.20 -17.68
N GLU A 374 -29.98 18.23 -18.58
CA GLU A 374 -29.26 16.98 -18.45
C GLU A 374 -27.84 17.34 -17.97
N ASN A 375 -27.37 16.75 -16.87
CA ASN A 375 -25.98 16.88 -16.39
C ASN A 375 -25.06 16.25 -17.46
N SER A 376 -24.96 16.92 -18.60
CA SER A 376 -24.32 16.49 -19.82
C SER A 376 -22.95 17.11 -19.81
N PHE A 377 -21.97 16.31 -19.41
CA PHE A 377 -20.56 16.61 -19.55
C PHE A 377 -19.98 15.76 -20.68
N PRO A 378 -18.94 16.24 -21.37
CA PRO A 378 -18.28 15.45 -22.39
C PRO A 378 -17.58 14.21 -21.79
N ASP A 379 -18.00 13.01 -22.17
CA ASP A 379 -17.45 11.75 -21.62
C ASP A 379 -15.91 11.65 -21.74
N HIS A 380 -15.33 12.26 -22.78
CA HIS A 380 -13.89 12.22 -23.04
C HIS A 380 -13.02 12.97 -22.02
N ILE A 381 -13.62 13.77 -21.12
CA ILE A 381 -12.85 14.41 -20.03
C ILE A 381 -12.47 13.40 -18.94
N PHE A 382 -13.21 12.30 -18.79
CA PHE A 382 -12.91 11.21 -17.86
C PHE A 382 -12.00 10.20 -18.56
N ARG A 383 -10.69 10.35 -18.39
CA ARG A 383 -9.67 9.57 -19.11
C ARG A 383 -9.24 8.35 -18.29
N ALA A 384 -8.27 7.61 -18.83
CA ALA A 384 -7.77 6.39 -18.19
C ALA A 384 -7.12 6.62 -16.81
N TYR A 385 -6.48 7.78 -16.59
CA TYR A 385 -5.65 8.02 -15.40
C TYR A 385 -5.98 9.31 -14.64
N ASP A 386 -6.70 10.24 -15.28
CA ASP A 386 -7.06 11.55 -14.74
C ASP A 386 -8.36 12.08 -15.39
N ILE A 387 -8.85 13.20 -14.87
CA ILE A 387 -9.90 14.00 -15.52
C ILE A 387 -9.24 15.22 -16.14
N ARG A 388 -9.48 15.53 -17.42
CA ARG A 388 -8.84 16.67 -18.10
C ARG A 388 -9.66 17.22 -19.26
N GLY A 389 -9.73 18.54 -19.34
CA GLY A 389 -10.44 19.25 -20.40
C GLY A 389 -10.04 20.73 -20.49
N ILE A 390 -10.60 21.42 -21.47
CA ILE A 390 -10.43 22.86 -21.67
C ILE A 390 -11.36 23.61 -20.71
N VAL A 391 -10.80 24.55 -19.96
CA VAL A 391 -11.55 25.33 -18.96
C VAL A 391 -12.61 26.20 -19.64
N GLU A 392 -13.74 26.43 -18.97
CA GLU A 392 -14.93 27.15 -19.47
C GLU A 392 -15.68 26.48 -20.64
N LYS A 393 -15.10 25.46 -21.28
CA LYS A 393 -15.76 24.69 -22.36
C LYS A 393 -16.15 23.28 -21.93
N GLU A 394 -15.22 22.59 -21.27
CA GLU A 394 -15.35 21.19 -20.88
C GLU A 394 -15.23 21.02 -19.36
N LEU A 395 -14.60 21.99 -18.68
CA LEU A 395 -14.48 22.09 -17.23
C LEU A 395 -15.02 23.46 -16.77
N ASP A 396 -16.34 23.59 -16.72
CA ASP A 396 -17.01 24.73 -16.10
C ASP A 396 -17.25 24.53 -14.59
N ASP A 397 -17.79 25.55 -13.93
CA ASP A 397 -18.01 25.53 -12.48
C ASP A 397 -18.99 24.43 -12.03
N ASP A 398 -20.01 24.12 -12.82
CA ASP A 398 -21.03 23.15 -12.44
C ASP A 398 -20.49 21.72 -12.58
N ILE A 399 -19.78 21.43 -13.67
CA ILE A 399 -19.08 20.16 -13.89
C ILE A 399 -18.05 19.94 -12.77
N VAL A 400 -17.20 20.93 -12.48
CA VAL A 400 -16.16 20.80 -11.45
C VAL A 400 -16.76 20.64 -10.05
N ARG A 401 -17.86 21.32 -9.75
CA ARG A 401 -18.58 21.14 -8.48
C ARG A 401 -19.14 19.73 -8.36
N ASN A 402 -19.71 19.18 -9.43
CA ASN A 402 -20.24 17.82 -9.47
C ASN A 402 -19.13 16.76 -9.40
N ILE A 403 -17.96 16.99 -10.02
CA ILE A 403 -16.75 16.17 -9.81
C ILE A 403 -16.36 16.20 -8.33
N GLY A 404 -16.37 17.36 -7.68
CA GLY A 404 -16.09 17.50 -6.25
C GLY A 404 -17.08 16.71 -5.38
N LYS A 405 -18.38 16.76 -5.69
CA LYS A 405 -19.40 15.96 -4.99
C LYS A 405 -19.18 14.47 -5.17
N ALA A 406 -18.95 14.01 -6.40
CA ALA A 406 -18.72 12.61 -6.71
C ALA A 406 -17.47 12.07 -6.01
N LEU A 407 -16.35 12.81 -6.07
CA LEU A 407 -15.11 12.44 -5.41
C LEU A 407 -15.26 12.45 -3.88
N GLY A 408 -15.92 13.46 -3.31
CA GLY A 408 -16.17 13.53 -1.87
C GLY A 408 -17.03 12.37 -1.37
N SER A 409 -18.02 11.97 -2.18
CA SER A 409 -18.87 10.81 -1.91
C SER A 409 -18.07 9.50 -1.95
N GLU A 410 -17.18 9.34 -2.94
CA GLU A 410 -16.30 8.17 -3.04
C GLU A 410 -15.34 8.08 -1.85
N VAL A 411 -14.74 9.20 -1.43
CA VAL A 411 -13.85 9.26 -0.24
C VAL A 411 -14.61 8.81 1.01
N ARG A 412 -15.83 9.33 1.23
CA ARG A 412 -16.70 8.96 2.36
C ARG A 412 -17.10 7.49 2.31
N GLN A 413 -17.46 6.97 1.14
CA GLN A 413 -17.84 5.57 0.98
C GLN A 413 -16.69 4.61 1.29
N ARG A 414 -15.44 5.01 1.01
CA ARG A 414 -14.25 4.23 1.38
C ARG A 414 -13.84 4.38 2.85
N GLY A 415 -14.62 5.10 3.66
CA GLY A 415 -14.40 5.23 5.10
C GLY A 415 -13.46 6.37 5.51
N PHE A 416 -13.08 7.25 4.58
CA PHE A 416 -12.25 8.41 4.87
C PHE A 416 -13.11 9.68 5.02
N GLU A 417 -12.71 10.58 5.91
CA GLU A 417 -13.49 11.79 6.20
C GLU A 417 -12.95 13.06 5.56
N ARG A 418 -11.71 13.00 5.05
CA ARG A 418 -10.95 14.16 4.64
C ARG A 418 -10.08 13.89 3.42
N ILE A 419 -9.83 14.92 2.63
CA ILE A 419 -8.94 14.89 1.46
C ILE A 419 -8.00 16.11 1.46
N ASN A 420 -6.75 15.90 1.03
CA ASN A 420 -5.80 16.98 0.76
C ASN A 420 -6.08 17.60 -0.62
N LEU A 421 -6.07 18.93 -0.72
CA LEU A 421 -6.31 19.67 -1.95
C LEU A 421 -5.15 20.61 -2.24
N ALA A 422 -4.50 20.42 -3.38
CA ALA A 422 -3.46 21.29 -3.92
C ALA A 422 -3.76 21.65 -5.37
N TRP A 423 -3.05 22.63 -5.92
CA TRP A 423 -3.21 23.05 -7.31
C TRP A 423 -1.91 23.60 -7.92
N ASP A 424 -1.79 23.54 -9.25
CA ASP A 424 -0.62 24.05 -9.98
C ASP A 424 -0.67 25.57 -10.25
N GLY A 425 0.30 26.05 -11.03
CA GLY A 425 0.48 27.46 -11.38
C GLY A 425 -0.45 28.03 -12.46
N ARG A 426 -1.41 27.26 -13.01
CA ARG A 426 -2.28 27.75 -14.08
C ARG A 426 -3.24 28.83 -13.59
N LEU A 427 -3.62 29.74 -14.49
CA LEU A 427 -4.51 30.87 -14.19
C LEU A 427 -5.87 30.42 -13.62
N SER A 428 -6.38 29.29 -14.09
CA SER A 428 -7.65 28.71 -13.68
C SER A 428 -7.58 27.85 -12.41
N SER A 429 -6.40 27.35 -12.05
CA SER A 429 -6.22 26.31 -11.03
C SER A 429 -6.75 26.71 -9.65
N LYS A 430 -6.45 27.93 -9.19
CA LYS A 430 -6.94 28.43 -7.89
C LYS A 430 -8.47 28.56 -7.85
N HIS A 431 -9.09 28.99 -8.95
CA HIS A 431 -10.54 29.10 -9.07
C HIS A 431 -11.19 27.72 -9.06
N LEU A 432 -10.73 26.81 -9.92
CA LEU A 432 -11.25 25.44 -10.01
C LEU A 432 -11.06 24.67 -8.70
N ALA A 433 -9.95 24.86 -8.00
CA ALA A 433 -9.74 24.27 -6.67
C ALA A 433 -10.79 24.72 -5.66
N LYS A 434 -11.19 26.00 -5.69
CA LYS A 434 -12.26 26.52 -4.83
C LYS A 434 -13.61 25.88 -5.16
N VAL A 435 -13.94 25.78 -6.45
CA VAL A 435 -15.20 25.16 -6.90
C VAL A 435 -15.24 23.67 -6.56
N LEU A 436 -14.14 22.95 -6.79
CA LEU A 436 -13.99 21.54 -6.42
C LEU A 436 -14.15 21.34 -4.90
N GLN A 437 -13.53 22.21 -4.11
CA GLN A 437 -13.64 22.21 -2.65
C GLN A 437 -15.10 22.32 -2.21
N ASP A 438 -15.88 23.25 -2.77
CA ASP A 438 -17.29 23.39 -2.41
C ASP A 438 -18.07 22.09 -2.67
N GLY A 439 -17.78 21.41 -3.79
CA GLY A 439 -18.34 20.10 -4.11
C GLY A 439 -17.99 19.05 -3.05
N LEU A 440 -16.70 18.93 -2.71
CA LEU A 440 -16.19 18.01 -1.69
C LEU A 440 -16.86 18.24 -0.32
N LEU A 441 -16.93 19.52 0.11
CA LEU A 441 -17.55 19.89 1.39
C LEU A 441 -19.05 19.55 1.40
N SER A 442 -19.77 19.78 0.29
CA SER A 442 -21.20 19.47 0.15
C SER A 442 -21.53 17.97 0.12
N ALA A 443 -20.51 17.13 -0.09
CA ALA A 443 -20.62 15.68 0.06
C ALA A 443 -20.25 15.20 1.48
N GLY A 444 -19.97 16.13 2.41
CA GLY A 444 -19.52 15.82 3.76
C GLY A 444 -18.05 15.41 3.89
N CYS A 445 -17.22 15.65 2.86
CA CYS A 445 -15.78 15.39 2.89
C CYS A 445 -15.03 16.66 3.32
N SER A 446 -14.29 16.61 4.44
CA SER A 446 -13.46 17.73 4.90
C SER A 446 -12.26 17.95 3.97
N VAL A 447 -11.75 19.17 3.90
CA VAL A 447 -10.61 19.49 3.03
C VAL A 447 -9.43 20.08 3.81
N ASN A 448 -8.24 19.49 3.64
CA ASN A 448 -6.96 20.15 3.95
C ASN A 448 -6.52 20.92 2.72
N ARG A 449 -6.53 22.24 2.79
CA ARG A 449 -6.07 23.11 1.70
C ARG A 449 -4.56 23.31 1.85
N LEU A 450 -3.80 22.75 0.91
CA LEU A 450 -2.33 22.81 0.93
C LEU A 450 -1.77 23.99 0.13
N GLY A 451 -2.58 24.58 -0.74
CA GLY A 451 -2.16 25.71 -1.56
C GLY A 451 -1.60 25.30 -2.92
N MET A 452 -0.79 26.19 -3.47
CA MET A 452 -0.10 26.00 -4.73
C MET A 452 1.20 25.22 -4.50
N LEU A 453 1.29 24.00 -5.01
CA LEU A 453 2.41 23.08 -4.78
C LEU A 453 2.59 22.12 -5.97
N PRO A 454 3.78 21.53 -6.18
CA PRO A 454 3.96 20.43 -7.12
C PRO A 454 3.14 19.19 -6.76
N THR A 455 2.83 18.38 -7.76
CA THR A 455 2.07 17.13 -7.61
C THR A 455 2.74 16.14 -6.65
N GLY A 456 4.07 16.03 -6.68
CA GLY A 456 4.83 15.21 -5.73
C GLY A 456 4.63 15.62 -4.26
N ALA A 457 4.55 16.93 -3.98
CA ALA A 457 4.31 17.45 -2.63
C ALA A 457 2.88 17.19 -2.13
N LEU A 458 1.88 17.18 -3.01
CA LEU A 458 0.54 16.70 -2.66
C LEU A 458 0.57 15.21 -2.29
N TYR A 459 1.23 14.38 -3.09
CA TYR A 459 1.32 12.95 -2.79
C TYR A 459 2.05 12.71 -1.47
N PHE A 460 3.13 13.43 -1.19
CA PHE A 460 3.79 13.43 0.10
C PHE A 460 2.84 13.76 1.26
N ALA A 461 1.98 14.78 1.11
CA ALA A 461 0.97 15.09 2.12
C ALA A 461 0.02 13.92 2.40
N CYS A 462 -0.27 13.05 1.43
CA CYS A 462 -1.08 11.85 1.65
C CYS A 462 -0.37 10.78 2.51
N PHE A 463 0.93 10.88 2.76
CA PHE A 463 1.65 10.01 3.68
C PHE A 463 1.86 10.67 5.06
N GLU A 464 2.08 11.98 5.10
CA GLU A 464 2.49 12.70 6.31
C GLU A 464 1.39 13.51 6.99
N SER A 465 0.23 13.69 6.35
CA SER A 465 -0.93 14.36 6.94
C SER A 465 -1.90 13.37 7.59
N ASP A 466 -2.97 13.87 8.18
CA ASP A 466 -3.99 13.03 8.84
C ASP A 466 -5.01 12.36 7.90
N THR A 467 -4.73 12.38 6.59
CA THR A 467 -5.51 11.64 5.59
C THR A 467 -4.64 11.09 4.46
N PRO A 468 -4.90 9.86 3.99
CA PRO A 468 -4.24 9.28 2.84
C PRO A 468 -4.87 9.66 1.49
N CYS A 469 -5.85 10.56 1.48
CA CYS A 469 -6.55 10.99 0.28
C CYS A 469 -6.02 12.34 -0.21
N GLY A 470 -5.95 12.53 -1.53
CA GLY A 470 -5.50 13.78 -2.14
C GLY A 470 -6.11 14.03 -3.51
N VAL A 471 -6.25 15.30 -3.89
CA VAL A 471 -6.62 15.70 -5.24
C VAL A 471 -5.81 16.92 -5.66
N MET A 472 -5.17 16.81 -6.82
CA MET A 472 -4.41 17.87 -7.47
C MET A 472 -5.26 18.49 -8.56
N VAL A 473 -5.39 19.81 -8.56
CA VAL A 473 -5.92 20.57 -9.70
C VAL A 473 -4.77 20.95 -10.61
N THR A 474 -4.67 20.30 -11.77
CA THR A 474 -3.57 20.52 -12.71
C THR A 474 -3.91 20.09 -14.13
N GLY A 475 -3.39 20.85 -15.10
CA GLY A 475 -3.35 20.44 -16.51
C GLY A 475 -2.04 19.76 -16.92
N SER A 476 -1.11 19.52 -15.98
CA SER A 476 0.23 18.96 -16.21
C SER A 476 0.99 19.69 -17.32
N HIS A 477 1.45 19.00 -18.37
CA HIS A 477 2.08 19.59 -19.56
C HIS A 477 1.11 20.00 -20.69
N ASN A 478 -0.19 20.16 -20.46
CA ASN A 478 -1.06 20.65 -21.54
C ASN A 478 -0.92 22.17 -21.76
N PRO A 479 -1.34 22.72 -22.91
CA PRO A 479 -1.41 24.17 -23.12
C PRO A 479 -2.19 24.91 -22.01
N ALA A 480 -1.98 26.22 -21.87
CA ALA A 480 -2.47 27.03 -20.75
C ALA A 480 -3.98 26.94 -20.50
N GLU A 481 -4.78 26.77 -21.55
CA GLU A 481 -6.24 26.67 -21.49
C GLU A 481 -6.78 25.36 -20.92
N TYR A 482 -5.93 24.34 -20.76
CA TYR A 482 -6.30 23.05 -20.17
C TYR A 482 -6.16 23.05 -18.66
N ASN A 483 -7.00 22.26 -17.99
CA ASN A 483 -6.83 21.90 -16.58
C ASN A 483 -7.41 20.50 -16.32
N GLY A 484 -7.35 20.02 -15.09
CA GLY A 484 -7.76 18.67 -14.75
C GLY A 484 -7.59 18.31 -13.28
N PHE A 485 -7.83 17.04 -12.97
CA PHE A 485 -7.81 16.49 -11.62
C PHE A 485 -7.06 15.15 -11.58
N LYS A 486 -5.97 15.10 -10.79
CA LYS A 486 -5.30 13.84 -10.40
C LYS A 486 -5.71 13.51 -8.97
N ALA A 487 -6.43 12.41 -8.76
CA ALA A 487 -6.95 12.04 -7.44
C ALA A 487 -6.34 10.73 -6.93
N VAL A 488 -6.04 10.70 -5.64
CA VAL A 488 -5.61 9.51 -4.90
C VAL A 488 -6.53 9.30 -3.70
N ILE A 489 -6.93 8.05 -3.48
CA ILE A 489 -7.68 7.63 -2.29
C ILE A 489 -6.90 6.47 -1.66
N ASP A 490 -6.63 6.54 -0.36
CA ASP A 490 -5.76 5.58 0.33
C ASP A 490 -4.36 5.47 -0.30
N GLN A 491 -3.77 6.61 -0.66
CA GLN A 491 -2.47 6.71 -1.35
C GLN A 491 -2.43 5.95 -2.69
N GLN A 492 -3.59 5.62 -3.27
CA GLN A 492 -3.68 4.95 -4.57
C GLN A 492 -4.34 5.86 -5.59
N PRO A 493 -3.76 6.03 -6.79
CA PRO A 493 -4.45 6.73 -7.86
C PRO A 493 -5.70 5.96 -8.28
N LEU A 494 -6.73 6.72 -8.64
CA LEU A 494 -7.93 6.14 -9.22
C LEU A 494 -7.60 5.43 -10.53
N SER A 495 -8.09 4.20 -10.69
CA SER A 495 -8.07 3.48 -11.96
C SER A 495 -9.12 4.06 -12.91
N GLU A 496 -8.97 3.76 -14.21
CA GLU A 496 -9.95 4.10 -15.23
C GLU A 496 -11.39 3.74 -14.81
N GLN A 497 -11.61 2.53 -14.30
CA GLN A 497 -12.93 2.09 -13.84
C GLN A 497 -13.45 2.93 -12.67
N GLU A 498 -12.57 3.38 -11.77
CA GLU A 498 -12.95 4.24 -10.65
C GLU A 498 -13.25 5.67 -11.12
N ILE A 499 -12.51 6.19 -12.10
CA ILE A 499 -12.79 7.49 -12.74
C ILE A 499 -14.13 7.45 -13.49
N GLN A 500 -14.40 6.38 -14.24
CA GLN A 500 -15.69 6.19 -14.90
C GLN A 500 -16.85 6.03 -13.91
N LYS A 501 -16.60 5.45 -12.73
CA LYS A 501 -17.60 5.45 -11.64
C LYS A 501 -17.90 6.85 -11.11
N LEU A 502 -16.93 7.77 -11.09
CA LEU A 502 -17.21 9.17 -10.74
C LEU A 502 -18.12 9.81 -11.80
N ALA A 503 -17.85 9.59 -13.09
CA ALA A 503 -18.75 10.05 -14.16
C ALA A 503 -20.16 9.49 -13.98
N GLN A 504 -20.27 8.18 -13.69
CA GLN A 504 -21.56 7.54 -13.46
C GLN A 504 -22.30 8.12 -12.26
N ARG A 505 -21.62 8.38 -11.14
CA ARG A 505 -22.22 9.06 -9.97
C ARG A 505 -22.77 10.43 -10.32
N ILE A 506 -22.09 11.17 -11.19
CA ILE A 506 -22.57 12.50 -11.62
C ILE A 506 -23.86 12.37 -12.43
N ARG A 507 -23.92 11.40 -13.36
CA ARG A 507 -25.13 11.14 -14.17
C ARG A 507 -26.30 10.68 -13.31
N ASP A 508 -26.03 9.82 -12.32
CA ASP A 508 -27.04 9.25 -11.43
C ASP A 508 -27.42 10.19 -10.27
N GLU A 509 -26.72 11.32 -10.12
CA GLU A 509 -26.79 12.21 -8.96
C GLU A 509 -26.62 11.48 -7.61
N ASP A 510 -25.83 10.39 -7.61
CA ASP A 510 -25.53 9.56 -6.45
C ASP A 510 -24.44 10.21 -5.59
N TYR A 511 -24.85 11.21 -4.82
CA TYR A 511 -24.00 11.97 -3.92
C TYR A 511 -24.31 11.66 -2.46
N SER A 512 -23.25 11.55 -1.66
CA SER A 512 -23.34 11.71 -0.21
C SER A 512 -23.86 13.11 0.13
N GLN A 513 -24.61 13.21 1.23
CA GLN A 513 -25.16 14.47 1.73
C GLN A 513 -24.43 14.87 3.03
N GLY A 514 -23.98 16.11 3.11
CA GLY A 514 -23.39 16.66 4.33
C GLY A 514 -22.72 18.01 4.09
N TYR A 515 -22.33 18.70 5.17
CA TYR A 515 -21.43 19.85 5.05
C TYR A 515 -20.28 19.70 6.03
N ALA A 516 -19.05 19.72 5.51
CA ALA A 516 -17.82 19.65 6.29
C ALA A 516 -17.06 20.98 6.27
N GLY A 517 -15.98 21.06 7.03
CA GLY A 517 -15.09 22.24 7.05
C GLY A 517 -13.86 22.07 6.17
N ALA A 518 -13.27 23.20 5.78
CA ALA A 518 -11.92 23.26 5.20
C ALA A 518 -10.96 23.93 6.20
N ARG A 519 -9.70 23.52 6.21
CA ARG A 519 -8.61 24.18 6.95
C ARG A 519 -7.38 24.30 6.07
N GLU A 520 -6.55 25.31 6.34
CA GLU A 520 -5.22 25.43 5.73
C GLU A 520 -4.26 24.45 6.43
N ASP A 521 -3.36 23.83 5.67
CA ASP A 521 -2.29 22.98 6.19
C ASP A 521 -1.00 23.25 5.40
N ALA A 522 0.13 23.26 6.09
CA ALA A 522 1.43 23.62 5.53
C ALA A 522 2.32 22.39 5.45
N ILE A 523 2.47 21.85 4.24
CA ILE A 523 3.31 20.66 3.99
C ILE A 523 4.67 20.99 3.37
N LYS A 524 4.80 22.17 2.74
CA LYS A 524 5.98 22.57 1.96
C LYS A 524 7.29 22.37 2.74
N ASP A 525 7.39 22.95 3.93
CA ASP A 525 8.63 22.92 4.72
C ASP A 525 8.97 21.48 5.16
N LYS A 526 7.96 20.68 5.54
CA LYS A 526 8.15 19.26 5.88
C LYS A 526 8.61 18.43 4.69
N TYR A 527 8.15 18.77 3.48
CA TYR A 527 8.57 18.11 2.25
C TYR A 527 10.04 18.37 1.97
N ILE A 528 10.48 19.63 2.05
CA ILE A 528 11.90 19.99 1.87
C ILE A 528 12.76 19.32 2.95
N GLU A 529 12.40 19.49 4.23
CA GLU A 529 13.10 18.90 5.38
C GLU A 529 13.26 17.39 5.23
N ARG A 530 12.18 16.70 4.84
CA ARG A 530 12.22 15.25 4.65
C ARG A 530 13.17 14.82 3.53
N ILE A 531 13.36 15.63 2.48
CA ILE A 531 14.33 15.35 1.42
C ILE A 531 15.74 15.68 1.89
N THR A 532 15.96 16.86 2.49
CA THR A 532 17.28 17.32 2.91
C THR A 532 17.86 16.52 4.08
N ASP A 533 17.02 15.92 4.92
CA ASP A 533 17.43 15.00 5.99
C ASP A 533 17.98 13.66 5.45
N ASP A 534 17.51 13.20 4.29
CA ASP A 534 17.88 11.89 3.73
C ASP A 534 18.93 11.99 2.61
N VAL A 535 18.84 13.01 1.75
CA VAL A 535 19.70 13.18 0.58
C VAL A 535 20.96 13.93 0.96
N GLN A 536 22.12 13.33 0.69
CA GLN A 536 23.42 13.90 1.07
C GLN A 536 24.30 14.20 -0.15
N VAL A 537 24.58 15.47 -0.39
CA VAL A 537 25.42 15.92 -1.52
C VAL A 537 26.89 16.00 -1.08
N ALA A 538 27.76 15.24 -1.74
CA ALA A 538 29.15 15.03 -1.31
C ALA A 538 30.12 16.18 -1.68
N ARG A 539 29.74 17.02 -2.64
CA ARG A 539 30.50 18.19 -3.08
C ARG A 539 29.55 19.26 -3.61
N GLU A 540 29.97 20.52 -3.55
CA GLU A 540 29.25 21.61 -4.22
C GLU A 540 29.13 21.31 -5.72
N MET A 541 27.93 21.50 -6.25
CA MET A 541 27.61 21.29 -7.66
C MET A 541 26.86 22.51 -8.20
N LYS A 542 27.22 22.95 -9.40
CA LYS A 542 26.55 24.02 -10.12
C LYS A 542 25.45 23.43 -10.97
N ILE A 543 24.22 23.88 -10.77
CA ILE A 543 23.08 23.38 -11.53
C ILE A 543 22.27 24.52 -12.16
N VAL A 544 21.70 24.24 -13.31
CA VAL A 544 20.64 25.08 -13.90
C VAL A 544 19.30 24.39 -13.68
N ILE A 545 18.30 25.11 -13.18
CA ILE A 545 16.94 24.62 -13.06
C ILE A 545 16.07 25.36 -14.05
N ASP A 546 15.40 24.60 -14.91
CA ASP A 546 14.35 25.06 -15.81
C ASP A 546 13.00 24.51 -15.34
N ALA A 547 12.05 25.40 -15.09
CA ALA A 547 10.70 25.02 -14.70
C ALA A 547 9.64 25.41 -15.75
N GLY A 548 10.01 26.03 -16.88
CA GLY A 548 9.07 26.48 -17.92
C GLY A 548 7.88 27.29 -17.38
N ASN A 549 8.11 28.12 -16.35
CA ASN A 549 7.10 28.87 -15.60
C ASN A 549 6.03 28.04 -14.87
N GLY A 550 6.26 26.73 -14.71
CA GLY A 550 5.46 25.79 -13.94
C GLY A 550 5.59 25.97 -12.42
N VAL A 551 4.78 25.22 -11.68
CA VAL A 551 4.69 25.35 -10.20
C VAL A 551 5.94 24.87 -9.46
N SER A 552 6.77 24.05 -10.12
CA SER A 552 7.98 23.44 -9.56
C SER A 552 9.10 24.44 -9.27
N GLY A 553 9.19 25.54 -10.03
CA GLY A 553 10.32 26.47 -10.02
C GLY A 553 10.75 26.95 -8.64
N PRO A 554 9.90 27.64 -7.87
CA PRO A 554 10.30 28.20 -6.57
C PRO A 554 10.71 27.11 -5.57
N LEU A 555 9.97 26.00 -5.54
CA LEU A 555 10.23 24.91 -4.60
C LEU A 555 11.50 24.14 -4.95
N ALA A 556 11.75 23.89 -6.24
CA ALA A 556 12.96 23.25 -6.72
C ALA A 556 14.19 24.10 -6.40
N ALA A 557 14.15 25.40 -6.75
CA ALA A 557 15.27 26.31 -6.48
C ALA A 557 15.61 26.42 -4.99
N GLU A 558 14.61 26.40 -4.11
CA GLU A 558 14.80 26.35 -2.65
C GLU A 558 15.42 25.01 -2.21
N LEU A 559 14.82 23.88 -2.60
CA LEU A 559 15.28 22.54 -2.25
C LEU A 559 16.75 22.32 -2.62
N PHE A 560 17.14 22.64 -3.86
CA PHE A 560 18.52 22.39 -4.30
C PHE A 560 19.54 23.31 -3.66
N ARG A 561 19.16 24.55 -3.28
CA ARG A 561 20.01 25.42 -2.47
C ARG A 561 20.21 24.88 -1.06
N GLU A 562 19.16 24.33 -0.44
CA GLU A 562 19.27 23.69 0.88
C GLU A 562 20.13 22.43 0.84
N LEU A 563 20.13 21.69 -0.28
CA LEU A 563 21.06 20.58 -0.54
C LEU A 563 22.51 21.03 -0.81
N GLY A 564 22.78 22.35 -0.85
CA GLY A 564 24.11 22.91 -1.03
C GLY A 564 24.56 23.09 -2.48
N ALA A 565 23.64 23.09 -3.45
CA ALA A 565 23.96 23.38 -4.84
C ALA A 565 24.00 24.90 -5.13
N ASP A 566 24.86 25.31 -6.07
CA ASP A 566 24.85 26.63 -6.68
C ASP A 566 23.83 26.64 -7.82
N VAL A 567 22.69 27.29 -7.60
CA VAL A 567 21.50 27.20 -8.46
C VAL A 567 21.35 28.44 -9.34
N THR A 568 21.41 28.24 -10.65
CA THR A 568 20.96 29.20 -11.66
C THR A 568 19.53 28.88 -12.07
N GLU A 569 18.63 29.84 -11.91
CA GLU A 569 17.20 29.69 -12.23
C GLU A 569 16.92 30.13 -13.68
N LEU A 570 16.15 29.32 -14.40
CA LEU A 570 15.61 29.59 -15.71
C LEU A 570 14.09 29.36 -15.65
N TYR A 571 13.33 30.41 -15.95
CA TYR A 571 11.86 30.38 -15.95
C TYR A 571 11.23 29.78 -14.67
N CYS A 572 11.81 30.06 -13.50
CA CYS A 572 11.36 29.52 -12.20
C CYS A 572 10.26 30.36 -11.54
N ASP A 573 9.94 31.53 -12.08
CA ASP A 573 8.76 32.30 -11.68
C ASP A 573 7.48 31.65 -12.23
N VAL A 574 6.50 31.45 -11.36
CA VAL A 574 5.23 30.80 -11.73
C VAL A 574 4.38 31.76 -12.55
N ASP A 575 4.19 31.46 -13.83
CA ASP A 575 3.31 32.18 -14.75
C ASP A 575 2.51 31.20 -15.62
N GLY A 576 1.23 31.06 -15.32
CA GLY A 576 0.31 30.18 -16.03
C GLY A 576 0.00 30.55 -17.48
N HIS A 577 0.57 31.65 -18.01
CA HIS A 577 0.57 31.93 -19.45
C HIS A 577 1.65 31.14 -20.21
N PHE A 578 2.66 30.60 -19.51
CA PHE A 578 3.84 29.94 -20.07
C PHE A 578 4.50 30.77 -21.18
N PRO A 579 5.01 31.98 -20.86
CA PRO A 579 5.43 32.97 -21.87
C PRO A 579 6.73 32.64 -22.60
N ASN A 580 7.50 31.67 -22.12
CA ASN A 580 8.77 31.23 -22.71
C ASN A 580 8.54 30.00 -23.59
N HIS A 581 9.08 28.84 -23.23
CA HIS A 581 8.69 27.56 -23.83
C HIS A 581 7.61 26.87 -22.98
N HIS A 582 6.98 25.86 -23.56
CA HIS A 582 5.99 25.06 -22.86
C HIS A 582 6.71 24.18 -21.80
N PRO A 583 6.15 23.99 -20.58
CA PRO A 583 6.78 23.16 -19.54
C PRO A 583 6.55 21.67 -19.80
N ASP A 584 7.05 21.19 -20.93
CA ASP A 584 7.11 19.78 -21.29
C ASP A 584 8.55 19.38 -21.65
N PRO A 585 9.33 18.86 -20.69
CA PRO A 585 10.71 18.48 -20.93
C PRO A 585 10.84 17.26 -21.84
N GLY A 586 9.75 16.56 -22.18
CA GLY A 586 9.79 15.45 -23.13
C GLY A 586 10.10 15.87 -24.57
N GLU A 587 9.83 17.13 -24.92
CA GLU A 587 10.04 17.70 -26.25
C GLU A 587 11.41 18.39 -26.33
N PRO A 588 12.33 17.95 -27.21
CA PRO A 588 13.69 18.48 -27.29
C PRO A 588 13.78 20.00 -27.50
N GLU A 589 12.85 20.61 -28.23
CA GLU A 589 12.81 22.05 -28.46
C GLU A 589 12.65 22.88 -27.17
N ASN A 590 11.97 22.32 -26.15
CA ASN A 590 11.76 22.99 -24.87
C ASN A 590 13.02 22.96 -23.99
N LEU A 591 14.09 22.26 -24.42
CA LEU A 591 15.33 22.11 -23.64
C LEU A 591 16.47 22.98 -24.19
N GLU A 592 16.28 23.69 -25.30
CA GLU A 592 17.34 24.44 -25.95
C GLU A 592 17.90 25.57 -25.06
N ASP A 593 17.03 26.26 -24.33
CA ASP A 593 17.45 27.30 -23.39
C ASP A 593 18.23 26.71 -22.21
N LEU A 594 17.78 25.58 -21.66
CA LEU A 594 18.51 24.87 -20.60
C LEU A 594 19.90 24.40 -21.06
N LYS A 595 20.01 23.81 -22.25
CA LYS A 595 21.30 23.40 -22.83
C LYS A 595 22.26 24.58 -22.95
N ASN A 596 21.77 25.70 -23.50
CA ASN A 596 22.57 26.91 -23.65
C ASN A 596 22.98 27.48 -22.28
N ALA A 597 22.07 27.52 -21.31
CA ALA A 597 22.35 27.99 -19.97
C ALA A 597 23.41 27.13 -19.27
N VAL A 598 23.33 25.80 -19.36
CA VAL A 598 24.35 24.89 -18.79
C VAL A 598 25.73 25.20 -19.36
N LEU A 599 25.84 25.38 -20.68
CA LEU A 599 27.09 25.71 -21.35
C LEU A 599 27.61 27.12 -20.99
N ILE A 600 26.74 28.12 -20.97
CA ILE A 600 27.09 29.53 -20.68
C ILE A 600 27.57 29.70 -19.24
N HIS A 601 26.88 29.06 -18.29
CA HIS A 601 27.19 29.17 -16.86
C HIS A 601 28.26 28.18 -16.41
N GLY A 602 28.68 27.25 -17.28
CA GLY A 602 29.62 26.20 -16.93
C GLY A 602 29.09 25.33 -15.78
N ALA A 603 27.80 24.99 -15.84
CA ALA A 603 27.14 24.17 -14.83
C ALA A 603 27.54 22.69 -14.97
N ASP A 604 27.52 21.96 -13.86
CA ASP A 604 27.77 20.52 -13.83
C ASP A 604 26.63 19.72 -14.46
N LEU A 605 25.40 20.21 -14.37
CA LEU A 605 24.21 19.66 -15.01
C LEU A 605 23.05 20.67 -15.05
N GLY A 606 22.00 20.34 -15.81
CA GLY A 606 20.72 21.04 -15.80
C GLY A 606 19.56 20.08 -15.49
N PHE A 607 18.53 20.56 -14.80
CA PHE A 607 17.26 19.86 -14.61
C PHE A 607 16.12 20.64 -15.26
N ALA A 608 15.29 19.96 -16.04
CA ALA A 608 14.03 20.49 -16.55
C ALA A 608 12.86 19.78 -15.89
N PHE A 609 11.93 20.55 -15.33
CA PHE A 609 10.70 20.04 -14.72
C PHE A 609 9.49 20.35 -15.61
N ASP A 610 8.49 19.48 -15.56
CA ASP A 610 7.21 19.76 -16.22
C ASP A 610 6.31 20.68 -15.38
N GLY A 611 5.17 21.07 -15.97
CA GLY A 611 4.30 22.11 -15.42
C GLY A 611 3.80 21.87 -13.99
N ASP A 612 3.65 20.61 -13.57
CA ASP A 612 3.24 20.22 -12.21
C ASP A 612 4.31 19.50 -11.38
N GLY A 613 5.51 19.30 -11.92
CA GLY A 613 6.71 18.85 -11.21
C GLY A 613 6.76 17.37 -10.85
N ASP A 614 5.95 16.52 -11.48
CA ASP A 614 6.01 15.06 -11.31
C ASP A 614 6.94 14.38 -12.33
N ARG A 615 7.46 15.15 -13.31
CA ARG A 615 8.49 14.71 -14.26
C ARG A 615 9.75 15.53 -14.16
N VAL A 616 10.88 14.88 -14.46
CA VAL A 616 12.18 15.52 -14.58
C VAL A 616 13.00 14.93 -15.72
N LEU A 617 13.74 15.79 -16.41
CA LEU A 617 14.78 15.43 -17.36
C LEU A 617 16.10 16.10 -16.96
N MET A 618 17.22 15.50 -17.36
CA MET A 618 18.56 15.99 -17.05
C MET A 618 19.36 16.32 -18.33
N ILE A 619 20.10 17.42 -18.27
CA ILE A 619 21.11 17.82 -19.26
C ILE A 619 22.48 17.73 -18.61
N ASP A 620 23.46 17.12 -19.29
CA ASP A 620 24.83 17.05 -18.77
C ASP A 620 25.62 18.36 -19.00
N ASN A 621 26.82 18.46 -18.42
CA ASN A 621 27.71 19.62 -18.56
C ASN A 621 28.23 19.87 -20.00
N GLU A 622 27.95 18.99 -20.97
CA GLU A 622 28.28 19.17 -22.39
C GLU A 622 27.05 19.55 -23.23
N GLY A 623 25.87 19.71 -22.60
CA GLY A 623 24.62 20.05 -23.28
C GLY A 623 23.88 18.83 -23.89
N ASN A 624 24.27 17.60 -23.54
CA ASN A 624 23.58 16.41 -24.02
C ASN A 624 22.35 16.11 -23.17
N ILE A 625 21.26 15.70 -23.83
CA ILE A 625 20.05 15.21 -23.16
C ILE A 625 20.34 13.82 -22.60
N ILE A 626 20.12 13.66 -21.29
CA ILE A 626 20.14 12.37 -20.64
C ILE A 626 18.70 11.90 -20.47
N TRP A 627 18.27 11.04 -21.38
CA TRP A 627 16.90 10.53 -21.42
C TRP A 627 16.52 9.72 -20.15
N PRO A 628 15.22 9.63 -19.79
CA PRO A 628 14.80 9.06 -18.52
C PRO A 628 15.19 7.59 -18.32
N ASP A 629 15.22 6.79 -19.38
CA ASP A 629 15.70 5.42 -19.32
C ASP A 629 17.19 5.32 -18.96
N ARG A 630 18.03 6.30 -19.34
CA ARG A 630 19.44 6.39 -18.89
C ARG A 630 19.58 6.97 -17.49
N MET A 631 18.76 7.95 -17.12
CA MET A 631 18.70 8.42 -15.72
C MET A 631 18.32 7.26 -14.78
N MET A 632 17.38 6.41 -15.20
CA MET A 632 16.99 5.19 -14.50
C MET A 632 18.20 4.25 -14.31
N MET A 633 19.09 4.11 -15.29
CA MET A 633 20.29 3.27 -15.13
C MET A 633 21.18 3.76 -13.97
N LEU A 634 21.37 5.06 -13.83
CA LEU A 634 22.15 5.65 -12.73
C LEU A 634 21.49 5.41 -11.37
N LEU A 635 20.18 5.61 -11.28
CA LEU A 635 19.41 5.31 -10.07
C LEU A 635 19.50 3.82 -9.70
N LEU A 636 19.48 2.92 -10.69
CA LEU A 636 19.57 1.48 -10.47
C LEU A 636 20.94 1.02 -9.98
N GLU A 637 22.02 1.59 -10.52
CA GLU A 637 23.39 1.33 -10.04
C GLU A 637 23.57 1.71 -8.57
N ASP A 638 22.85 2.72 -8.10
CA ASP A 638 22.82 3.11 -6.69
C ASP A 638 21.91 2.20 -5.85
N ILE A 639 20.66 2.00 -6.27
CA ILE A 639 19.61 1.36 -5.46
C ILE A 639 19.78 -0.16 -5.34
N LEU A 640 20.04 -0.86 -6.44
CA LEU A 640 20.00 -2.33 -6.48
C LEU A 640 21.07 -3.02 -5.61
N PRO A 641 22.31 -2.50 -5.48
CA PRO A 641 23.28 -3.05 -4.55
C PRO A 641 22.80 -3.12 -3.09
N ARG A 642 21.92 -2.21 -2.67
CA ARG A 642 21.30 -2.22 -1.32
C ARG A 642 20.03 -3.06 -1.24
N ARG A 643 19.45 -3.44 -2.38
CA ARG A 643 18.18 -4.15 -2.51
C ARG A 643 18.29 -5.34 -3.48
N PRO A 644 19.14 -6.34 -3.21
CA PRO A 644 19.31 -7.49 -4.09
C PRO A 644 18.00 -8.27 -4.22
N GLY A 645 17.67 -8.69 -5.44
CA GLY A 645 16.45 -9.41 -5.76
C GLY A 645 15.18 -8.56 -5.68
N ALA A 646 15.27 -7.22 -5.72
CA ALA A 646 14.09 -6.37 -5.77
C ALA A 646 13.52 -6.25 -7.19
N ASP A 647 12.20 -6.08 -7.30
CA ASP A 647 11.54 -5.75 -8.56
C ASP A 647 11.78 -4.30 -8.96
N VAL A 648 11.97 -4.09 -10.26
CA VAL A 648 12.18 -2.78 -10.90
C VAL A 648 11.19 -2.65 -12.04
N LEU A 649 10.37 -1.61 -12.01
CA LEU A 649 9.43 -1.32 -13.09
C LEU A 649 10.02 -0.38 -14.13
N PHE A 650 9.73 -0.63 -15.39
CA PHE A 650 9.95 0.33 -16.46
C PHE A 650 8.91 0.14 -17.56
N ASP A 651 8.56 1.20 -18.27
CA ASP A 651 7.51 1.13 -19.28
C ASP A 651 7.99 0.58 -20.63
N VAL A 652 7.03 0.20 -21.49
CA VAL A 652 7.31 -0.33 -22.83
C VAL A 652 8.05 0.65 -23.75
N LYS A 653 8.11 1.95 -23.44
CA LYS A 653 8.89 2.93 -24.21
C LYS A 653 10.37 2.94 -23.82
N SER A 654 10.75 2.37 -22.69
CA SER A 654 12.11 2.47 -22.17
C SER A 654 13.12 1.56 -22.91
N SER A 655 14.39 1.94 -22.92
CA SER A 655 15.47 1.22 -23.60
C SER A 655 15.53 -0.29 -23.27
N ARG A 656 15.85 -1.12 -24.28
CA ARG A 656 16.12 -2.56 -24.11
C ARG A 656 17.29 -2.86 -23.16
N HIS A 657 18.17 -1.88 -22.92
CA HIS A 657 19.33 -2.04 -22.04
C HIS A 657 18.98 -2.09 -20.54
N LEU A 658 17.78 -1.66 -20.14
CA LEU A 658 17.36 -1.70 -18.75
C LEU A 658 17.25 -3.12 -18.20
N ALA A 659 16.62 -4.05 -18.92
CA ALA A 659 16.41 -5.40 -18.41
C ALA A 659 17.74 -6.16 -18.18
N PRO A 660 18.71 -6.17 -19.12
CA PRO A 660 20.04 -6.73 -18.87
C PRO A 660 20.78 -6.04 -17.71
N LEU A 661 20.71 -4.71 -17.59
CA LEU A 661 21.32 -3.97 -16.50
C LEU A 661 20.74 -4.38 -15.14
N ILE A 662 19.41 -4.42 -15.02
CA ILE A 662 18.71 -4.81 -13.79
C ILE A 662 19.12 -6.23 -13.37
N ASN A 663 19.12 -7.17 -14.31
CA ASN A 663 19.56 -8.55 -14.06
C ASN A 663 21.03 -8.60 -13.60
N ARG A 664 21.92 -7.85 -14.24
CA ARG A 664 23.34 -7.77 -13.89
C ARG A 664 23.57 -7.21 -12.48
N LEU A 665 22.76 -6.23 -12.07
CA LEU A 665 22.78 -5.64 -10.73
C LEU A 665 22.03 -6.49 -9.69
N GLY A 666 21.49 -7.65 -10.08
CA GLY A 666 20.81 -8.59 -9.18
C GLY A 666 19.35 -8.25 -8.87
N GLY A 667 18.73 -7.34 -9.63
CA GLY A 667 17.29 -7.05 -9.54
C GLY A 667 16.44 -7.91 -10.48
N ARG A 668 15.11 -7.73 -10.42
CA ARG A 668 14.14 -8.37 -11.32
C ARG A 668 13.47 -7.32 -12.23
N PRO A 669 13.69 -7.37 -13.55
CA PRO A 669 13.09 -6.41 -14.47
C PRO A 669 11.61 -6.73 -14.73
N THR A 670 10.75 -5.75 -14.55
CA THR A 670 9.30 -5.84 -14.85
C THR A 670 8.92 -4.74 -15.84
N MET A 671 8.85 -5.10 -17.12
CA MET A 671 8.31 -4.20 -18.16
C MET A 671 6.79 -4.08 -18.00
N TRP A 672 6.27 -2.86 -17.99
CA TRP A 672 4.85 -2.60 -17.76
C TRP A 672 4.26 -1.53 -18.69
N LYS A 673 2.94 -1.32 -18.59
CA LYS A 673 2.19 -0.36 -19.40
C LYS A 673 2.61 1.08 -19.08
N THR A 674 2.64 1.94 -20.11
CA THR A 674 2.85 3.38 -19.92
C THR A 674 1.63 3.99 -19.25
N GLY A 675 1.84 4.95 -18.34
CA GLY A 675 0.79 5.69 -17.64
C GLY A 675 1.03 5.74 -16.14
N HIS A 676 1.12 6.96 -15.60
CA HIS A 676 1.57 7.18 -14.22
C HIS A 676 0.70 6.48 -13.15
N SER A 677 -0.61 6.47 -13.33
CA SER A 677 -1.53 5.76 -12.43
C SER A 677 -1.37 4.24 -12.50
N LEU A 678 -1.06 3.68 -13.68
CA LEU A 678 -0.82 2.23 -13.84
C LEU A 678 0.51 1.82 -13.20
N MET A 679 1.55 2.63 -13.38
CA MET A 679 2.87 2.40 -12.82
C MET A 679 2.85 2.41 -11.29
N LYS A 680 2.22 3.42 -10.66
CA LYS A 680 2.07 3.47 -9.19
C LYS A 680 1.37 2.25 -8.62
N ARG A 681 0.26 1.83 -9.24
CA ARG A 681 -0.48 0.64 -8.79
C ARG A 681 0.34 -0.64 -8.95
N LYS A 682 1.02 -0.79 -10.09
CA LYS A 682 1.87 -1.97 -10.33
C LYS A 682 3.07 -2.00 -9.40
N LEU A 683 3.68 -0.85 -9.11
CA LEU A 683 4.78 -0.74 -8.15
C LEU A 683 4.37 -1.28 -6.79
N LYS A 684 3.20 -0.90 -6.28
CA LYS A 684 2.66 -1.43 -5.02
C LYS A 684 2.31 -2.92 -5.13
N GLU A 685 1.70 -3.34 -6.24
CA GLU A 685 1.31 -4.75 -6.47
C GLU A 685 2.50 -5.71 -6.39
N VAL A 686 3.63 -5.36 -7.02
CA VAL A 686 4.84 -6.21 -7.03
C VAL A 686 5.86 -5.82 -5.97
N ASN A 687 5.54 -4.81 -5.13
CA ASN A 687 6.44 -4.26 -4.12
C ASN A 687 7.83 -3.90 -4.68
N ALA A 688 7.85 -3.21 -5.83
CA ALA A 688 9.07 -2.77 -6.48
C ALA A 688 9.74 -1.62 -5.73
N VAL A 689 11.07 -1.57 -5.79
CA VAL A 689 11.86 -0.54 -5.10
C VAL A 689 11.98 0.76 -5.89
N ILE A 690 11.79 0.66 -7.21
CA ILE A 690 11.78 1.81 -8.13
C ILE A 690 10.96 1.46 -9.38
N GLY A 691 10.28 2.46 -9.93
CA GLY A 691 9.71 2.45 -11.28
C GLY A 691 10.18 3.66 -12.08
N GLY A 692 10.21 3.57 -13.41
CA GLY A 692 10.50 4.71 -14.28
C GLY A 692 9.77 4.63 -15.62
N GLU A 693 9.37 5.79 -16.16
CA GLU A 693 8.79 5.89 -17.49
C GLU A 693 9.66 6.75 -18.41
N PHE A 694 9.64 6.45 -19.71
CA PHE A 694 10.36 7.27 -20.70
C PHE A 694 9.88 8.73 -20.75
N SER A 695 8.68 9.03 -20.25
CA SER A 695 8.13 10.38 -20.12
C SER A 695 8.75 11.21 -18.98
N GLY A 696 9.62 10.63 -18.14
CA GLY A 696 10.30 11.34 -17.06
C GLY A 696 9.66 11.20 -15.68
N HIS A 697 8.63 10.37 -15.51
CA HIS A 697 8.12 10.00 -14.19
C HIS A 697 9.00 8.93 -13.56
N PHE A 698 9.40 9.15 -12.30
CA PHE A 698 10.20 8.21 -11.51
C PHE A 698 9.55 7.94 -10.17
N TYR A 699 9.30 6.66 -9.89
CA TYR A 699 8.57 6.17 -8.72
C TYR A 699 9.55 5.53 -7.74
N ILE A 700 10.30 6.33 -7.00
CA ILE A 700 11.30 5.81 -6.07
C ILE A 700 10.59 5.39 -4.78
N ALA A 701 10.65 4.11 -4.41
CA ALA A 701 10.15 3.59 -3.12
C ALA A 701 11.28 3.32 -2.13
N GLU A 702 12.50 3.09 -2.62
CA GLU A 702 13.68 3.01 -1.75
C GLU A 702 13.97 4.38 -1.12
N ARG A 703 13.93 4.44 0.22
CA ARG A 703 14.06 5.67 1.05
C ARG A 703 12.96 6.71 0.85
N TRP A 704 11.92 6.40 0.08
CA TRP A 704 10.81 7.30 -0.22
C TRP A 704 9.47 6.56 -0.22
N TYR A 705 8.45 7.09 -0.89
CA TYR A 705 7.06 6.63 -0.75
C TYR A 705 6.49 5.95 -2.01
N GLY A 706 7.24 5.87 -3.12
CA GLY A 706 6.84 5.14 -4.32
C GLY A 706 5.85 5.85 -5.25
N PHE A 707 5.60 7.15 -5.06
CA PHE A 707 4.93 8.00 -6.04
C PHE A 707 5.95 8.71 -6.95
N ASP A 708 5.46 9.20 -8.09
CA ASP A 708 6.22 10.03 -9.03
C ASP A 708 6.52 11.41 -8.45
N ASP A 709 7.80 11.74 -8.41
CA ASP A 709 8.29 13.00 -7.85
C ASP A 709 9.55 13.46 -8.60
N GLY A 710 9.40 14.48 -9.45
CA GLY A 710 10.50 15.02 -10.22
C GLY A 710 11.57 15.66 -9.33
N LEU A 711 11.18 16.42 -8.32
CA LEU A 711 12.09 17.15 -7.42
C LEU A 711 12.92 16.17 -6.59
N TYR A 712 12.29 15.16 -5.98
CA TYR A 712 13.02 14.13 -5.24
C TYR A 712 13.94 13.31 -6.15
N THR A 713 13.51 13.03 -7.38
CA THR A 713 14.37 12.35 -8.36
C THR A 713 15.59 13.18 -8.72
N GLY A 714 15.42 14.47 -8.97
CA GLY A 714 16.54 15.39 -9.19
C GLY A 714 17.49 15.45 -8.00
N ALA A 715 16.96 15.46 -6.76
CA ALA A 715 17.76 15.39 -5.54
C ALA A 715 18.58 14.08 -5.44
N ARG A 716 17.98 12.93 -5.75
CA ARG A 716 18.67 11.63 -5.81
C ARG A 716 19.73 11.58 -6.90
N MET A 717 19.47 12.17 -8.06
CA MET A 717 20.47 12.30 -9.13
C MET A 717 21.65 13.16 -8.69
N LEU A 718 21.38 14.28 -8.00
CA LEU A 718 22.42 15.16 -7.46
C LEU A 718 23.28 14.44 -6.42
N GLU A 719 22.67 13.70 -5.49
CA GLU A 719 23.38 12.85 -4.52
C GLU A 719 24.32 11.87 -5.25
N ILE A 720 23.81 11.08 -6.19
CA ILE A 720 24.61 10.07 -6.91
C ILE A 720 25.76 10.73 -7.67
N LEU A 721 25.50 11.79 -8.44
CA LEU A 721 26.50 12.43 -9.29
C LEU A 721 27.55 13.20 -8.47
N SER A 722 27.19 13.74 -7.32
CA SER A 722 28.13 14.43 -6.43
C SER A 722 29.22 13.50 -5.88
N THR A 723 28.94 12.20 -5.76
CA THR A 723 29.93 11.19 -5.32
C THR A 723 30.91 10.77 -6.41
N ARG A 724 30.68 11.15 -7.67
CA ARG A 724 31.54 10.80 -8.80
C ARG A 724 32.63 11.86 -8.99
N ASN A 725 33.86 11.39 -9.22
CA ASN A 725 35.02 12.26 -9.46
C ASN A 725 35.13 12.77 -10.90
N ASP A 726 34.29 12.26 -11.81
CA ASP A 726 34.24 12.64 -13.22
C ASP A 726 33.13 13.66 -13.49
N SER A 727 33.17 14.28 -14.68
CA SER A 727 32.08 15.11 -15.19
C SER A 727 30.81 14.28 -15.41
N VAL A 728 29.64 14.92 -15.33
CA VAL A 728 28.35 14.25 -15.54
C VAL A 728 28.29 13.62 -16.94
N ALA A 729 28.80 14.32 -17.96
CA ALA A 729 28.89 13.78 -19.32
C ALA A 729 29.72 12.48 -19.39
N ASN A 730 30.87 12.42 -18.70
CA ASN A 730 31.71 11.23 -18.69
C ASN A 730 31.05 10.07 -17.93
N VAL A 731 30.39 10.34 -16.81
CA VAL A 731 29.64 9.32 -16.06
C VAL A 731 28.54 8.75 -16.97
N CYS A 732 27.73 9.61 -17.60
CA CYS A 732 26.65 9.19 -18.49
C CYS A 732 27.17 8.39 -19.70
N LYS A 733 28.30 8.79 -20.31
CA LYS A 733 28.94 8.08 -21.45
C LYS A 733 29.29 6.61 -21.16
N THR A 734 29.41 6.21 -19.89
CA THR A 734 29.67 4.81 -19.52
C THR A 734 28.42 3.91 -19.62
N LEU A 735 27.23 4.51 -19.67
CA LEU A 735 25.96 3.80 -19.76
C LEU A 735 25.71 3.34 -21.20
N PRO A 736 25.13 2.16 -21.41
CA PRO A 736 24.77 1.68 -22.74
C PRO A 736 23.69 2.57 -23.38
N GLU A 737 23.86 2.83 -24.67
CA GLU A 737 22.96 3.65 -25.47
C GLU A 737 22.83 3.04 -26.87
N ASP A 738 21.61 3.02 -27.39
CA ASP A 738 21.32 2.68 -28.78
C ASP A 738 21.06 3.98 -29.57
N VAL A 739 21.29 3.96 -30.88
CA VAL A 739 20.75 5.01 -31.76
C VAL A 739 19.23 4.90 -31.70
N SER A 740 18.55 5.98 -31.31
CA SER A 740 17.09 5.97 -31.15
C SER A 740 16.42 7.16 -31.83
N THR A 741 15.19 6.95 -32.28
CA THR A 741 14.31 8.05 -32.69
C THR A 741 13.82 8.80 -31.44
N PRO A 742 13.41 10.07 -31.57
CA PRO A 742 12.47 10.66 -30.63
C PRO A 742 11.16 9.87 -30.62
N GLU A 743 10.24 10.22 -29.71
CA GLU A 743 8.87 9.74 -29.80
C GLU A 743 8.23 10.27 -31.08
N LEU A 744 7.69 9.36 -31.90
CA LEU A 744 6.98 9.70 -33.13
C LEU A 744 5.48 9.52 -32.89
N THR A 745 4.67 10.38 -33.51
CA THR A 745 3.21 10.26 -33.43
C THR A 745 2.58 10.14 -34.81
N ILE A 746 1.56 9.29 -34.91
CA ILE A 746 0.71 9.14 -36.09
C ILE A 746 -0.71 9.50 -35.68
N THR A 747 -1.33 10.45 -36.38
CA THR A 747 -2.73 10.79 -36.17
C THR A 747 -3.62 9.69 -36.71
N THR A 748 -4.61 9.28 -35.93
CA THR A 748 -5.64 8.29 -36.28
C THR A 748 -6.98 8.76 -35.68
N THR A 749 -7.93 7.85 -35.45
CA THR A 749 -9.19 8.13 -34.77
C THR A 749 -9.25 7.36 -33.44
N GLU A 750 -10.12 7.81 -32.52
CA GLU A 750 -10.41 7.06 -31.29
C GLU A 750 -10.98 5.67 -31.58
N ALA A 751 -11.74 5.52 -32.67
CA ALA A 751 -12.35 4.25 -33.07
C ALA A 751 -11.34 3.25 -33.63
N ASP A 752 -10.33 3.73 -34.38
CA ASP A 752 -9.44 2.86 -35.16
C ASP A 752 -8.13 2.52 -34.43
N LYS A 753 -7.66 3.37 -33.51
CA LYS A 753 -6.32 3.21 -32.92
C LYS A 753 -6.08 1.83 -32.29
N PHE A 754 -7.08 1.22 -31.67
CA PHE A 754 -6.95 -0.08 -31.03
C PHE A 754 -7.01 -1.24 -32.02
N SER A 755 -7.89 -1.16 -33.03
CA SER A 755 -8.01 -2.19 -34.06
C SER A 755 -6.75 -2.27 -34.93
N ILE A 756 -6.10 -1.12 -35.20
CA ILE A 756 -4.82 -1.07 -35.90
C ILE A 756 -3.73 -1.80 -35.11
N ILE A 757 -3.64 -1.58 -33.80
CA ILE A 757 -2.66 -2.29 -32.95
C ILE A 757 -2.92 -3.80 -32.95
N GLU A 758 -4.17 -4.23 -32.90
CA GLU A 758 -4.55 -5.65 -32.95
C GLU A 758 -4.16 -6.29 -34.29
N ALA A 759 -4.41 -5.59 -35.40
CA ALA A 759 -4.03 -6.03 -36.74
C ALA A 759 -2.50 -6.15 -36.89
N LEU A 760 -1.74 -5.14 -36.43
CA LEU A 760 -0.28 -5.15 -36.45
C LEU A 760 0.29 -6.29 -35.58
N SER A 761 -0.31 -6.52 -34.40
CA SER A 761 0.13 -7.60 -33.49
C SER A 761 -0.09 -8.99 -34.07
N SER A 762 -1.02 -9.12 -35.02
CA SER A 762 -1.34 -10.37 -35.71
C SER A 762 -0.59 -10.55 -37.04
N ASP A 763 0.22 -9.57 -37.46
CA ASP A 763 0.98 -9.63 -38.71
C ASP A 763 2.19 -10.56 -38.56
N ALA A 764 2.13 -11.71 -39.25
CA ALA A 764 3.15 -12.75 -39.16
C ALA A 764 4.51 -12.31 -39.74
N GLU A 765 4.54 -11.40 -40.72
CA GLU A 765 5.81 -10.91 -41.29
C GLU A 765 6.49 -9.94 -40.34
N LEU A 766 5.72 -9.04 -39.71
CA LEU A 766 6.23 -8.07 -38.74
C LEU A 766 6.79 -8.75 -37.49
N THR A 767 6.16 -9.84 -37.05
CA THR A 767 6.46 -10.54 -35.80
C THR A 767 7.43 -11.71 -35.93
N ALA A 768 7.84 -12.09 -37.16
CA ALA A 768 8.61 -13.30 -37.42
C ALA A 768 10.02 -13.33 -36.78
N GLU A 769 10.72 -12.19 -36.78
CA GLU A 769 12.17 -12.14 -36.50
C GLU A 769 12.54 -11.63 -35.10
N GLY A 770 11.55 -11.26 -34.28
CA GLY A 770 11.78 -10.63 -32.99
C GLY A 770 10.94 -11.21 -31.85
N ARG A 771 11.37 -10.96 -30.61
CA ARG A 771 10.59 -11.27 -29.42
C ARG A 771 9.48 -10.23 -29.26
N VAL A 772 8.24 -10.71 -29.29
CA VAL A 772 7.05 -9.85 -29.23
C VAL A 772 6.58 -9.67 -27.78
N PHE A 773 6.25 -8.42 -27.44
CA PHE A 773 5.63 -8.02 -26.19
C PHE A 773 4.35 -7.22 -26.49
N THR A 774 3.23 -7.68 -25.95
CA THR A 774 1.90 -7.09 -26.15
C THR A 774 1.32 -6.49 -24.85
N VAL A 775 2.20 -6.10 -23.93
CA VAL A 775 1.80 -5.56 -22.61
C VAL A 775 1.05 -4.24 -22.76
N ASP A 776 1.54 -3.35 -23.64
CA ASP A 776 0.92 -2.08 -24.02
C ASP A 776 1.31 -1.74 -25.45
N GLY A 777 0.38 -1.94 -26.39
CA GLY A 777 0.67 -1.89 -27.82
C GLY A 777 1.44 -3.13 -28.30
N LEU A 778 2.30 -2.92 -29.29
CA LEU A 778 3.17 -3.92 -29.89
C LEU A 778 4.62 -3.44 -29.79
N ARG A 779 5.40 -4.09 -28.93
CA ARG A 779 6.86 -3.96 -28.88
C ARG A 779 7.50 -5.22 -29.43
N ILE A 780 8.49 -5.05 -30.30
CA ILE A 780 9.25 -6.15 -30.90
C ILE A 780 10.73 -5.90 -30.64
N GLU A 781 11.37 -6.83 -29.95
CA GLU A 781 12.81 -6.81 -29.68
C GLU A 781 13.54 -7.79 -30.61
N PHE A 782 14.39 -7.24 -31.47
CA PHE A 782 15.33 -7.97 -32.31
C PHE A 782 16.68 -8.11 -31.59
N SER A 783 17.61 -8.86 -32.16
CA SER A 783 18.95 -9.02 -31.58
C SER A 783 19.75 -7.72 -31.51
N ASP A 784 19.54 -6.82 -32.47
CA ASP A 784 20.30 -5.59 -32.73
C ASP A 784 19.50 -4.31 -32.48
N GLY A 785 18.22 -4.39 -32.10
CA GLY A 785 17.36 -3.23 -31.89
C GLY A 785 15.93 -3.60 -31.51
N TRP A 786 15.06 -2.60 -31.39
CA TRP A 786 13.66 -2.79 -31.05
C TRP A 786 12.77 -1.69 -31.66
N GLY A 787 11.48 -2.02 -31.82
CA GLY A 787 10.46 -1.07 -32.26
C GLY A 787 9.21 -1.19 -31.40
N LEU A 788 8.54 -0.07 -31.16
CA LEU A 788 7.27 0.02 -30.46
C LEU A 788 6.26 0.80 -31.29
N VAL A 789 5.03 0.32 -31.30
CA VAL A 789 3.84 1.06 -31.70
C VAL A 789 2.74 0.80 -30.67
N ARG A 790 2.13 1.86 -30.12
CA ARG A 790 1.04 1.73 -29.14
C ARG A 790 -0.01 2.80 -29.37
N ALA A 791 -1.23 2.52 -28.92
CA ALA A 791 -2.30 3.50 -28.92
C ALA A 791 -2.14 4.47 -27.73
N SER A 792 -2.28 5.77 -27.99
CA SER A 792 -2.36 6.77 -26.91
C SER A 792 -3.67 6.63 -26.16
N ASN A 793 -3.62 6.72 -24.82
CA ASN A 793 -4.80 6.66 -23.96
C ASN A 793 -5.49 8.04 -23.80
N THR A 794 -4.84 9.11 -24.27
CA THR A 794 -5.29 10.49 -24.07
C THR A 794 -5.59 11.23 -25.36
N THR A 795 -5.15 10.70 -26.50
CA THR A 795 -5.32 11.31 -27.82
C THR A 795 -5.57 10.26 -28.90
N PRO A 796 -6.23 10.62 -30.02
CA PRO A 796 -6.45 9.72 -31.16
C PRO A 796 -5.18 9.59 -31.99
N ARG A 797 -4.10 9.10 -31.37
CA ARG A 797 -2.78 8.95 -31.97
C ARG A 797 -2.19 7.59 -31.64
N LEU A 798 -1.37 7.08 -32.56
CA LEU A 798 -0.40 6.04 -32.26
C LEU A 798 0.93 6.71 -31.87
N THR A 799 1.57 6.22 -30.81
CA THR A 799 2.91 6.66 -30.40
C THR A 799 3.91 5.57 -30.71
N LEU A 800 5.05 5.95 -31.30
CA LEU A 800 6.06 5.03 -31.80
C LEU A 800 7.44 5.42 -31.31
N ARG A 801 8.30 4.43 -31.11
CA ARG A 801 9.73 4.63 -30.83
C ARG A 801 10.52 3.48 -31.40
N PHE A 802 11.68 3.79 -31.96
CA PHE A 802 12.60 2.81 -32.52
C PHE A 802 14.00 3.05 -31.98
N ALA A 803 14.73 1.98 -31.69
CA ALA A 803 16.15 2.09 -31.39
C ALA A 803 16.93 0.86 -31.86
N GLY A 804 18.23 1.01 -32.09
CA GLY A 804 19.12 -0.10 -32.42
C GLY A 804 20.59 0.30 -32.40
N GLU A 805 21.44 -0.68 -32.65
CA GLU A 805 22.91 -0.52 -32.60
C GLU A 805 23.44 0.42 -33.69
N SER A 806 22.66 0.68 -34.74
CA SER A 806 23.01 1.63 -35.79
C SER A 806 21.78 2.27 -36.47
N GLU A 807 22.02 3.37 -37.19
CA GLU A 807 21.00 4.00 -38.03
C GLU A 807 20.39 3.04 -39.07
N GLN A 808 21.19 2.10 -39.60
CA GLN A 808 20.70 1.09 -40.55
C GLN A 808 19.72 0.12 -39.89
N THR A 809 19.97 -0.27 -38.63
CA THR A 809 19.04 -1.10 -37.87
C THR A 809 17.73 -0.36 -37.60
N VAL A 810 17.79 0.90 -37.17
CA VAL A 810 16.60 1.74 -36.97
C VAL A 810 15.77 1.84 -38.26
N ALA A 811 16.42 2.17 -39.38
CA ALA A 811 15.76 2.27 -40.68
C ALA A 811 15.11 0.95 -41.13
N ARG A 812 15.75 -0.19 -40.88
CA ARG A 812 15.19 -1.52 -41.15
C ARG A 812 13.92 -1.77 -40.33
N ILE A 813 13.95 -1.49 -39.03
CA ILE A 813 12.80 -1.71 -38.14
C ILE A 813 11.64 -0.77 -38.53
N GLN A 814 11.95 0.49 -38.84
CA GLN A 814 10.98 1.45 -39.38
C GLN A 814 10.34 0.94 -40.68
N ALA A 815 11.14 0.40 -41.61
CA ALA A 815 10.64 -0.14 -42.86
C ALA A 815 9.69 -1.34 -42.65
N LEU A 816 10.03 -2.24 -41.72
CA LEU A 816 9.16 -3.38 -41.36
C LEU A 816 7.79 -2.90 -40.86
N LEU A 817 7.78 -1.94 -39.94
CA LEU A 817 6.51 -1.42 -39.44
C LEU A 817 5.73 -0.65 -40.51
N LYS A 818 6.41 0.14 -41.34
CA LYS A 818 5.78 0.88 -42.45
C LYS A 818 5.10 -0.06 -43.45
N GLN A 819 5.73 -1.19 -43.78
CA GLN A 819 5.14 -2.22 -44.62
C GLN A 819 3.89 -2.83 -43.98
N ALA A 820 3.94 -3.17 -42.68
CA ALA A 820 2.78 -3.68 -41.95
C ALA A 820 1.64 -2.65 -41.87
N LEU A 821 1.93 -1.39 -41.58
CA LEU A 821 0.95 -0.30 -41.62
C LEU A 821 0.33 -0.14 -43.01
N THR A 822 1.11 -0.28 -44.08
CA THR A 822 0.59 -0.18 -45.46
C THR A 822 -0.38 -1.35 -45.78
N ARG A 823 -0.18 -2.53 -45.18
CA ARG A 823 -1.09 -3.68 -45.34
C ARG A 823 -2.39 -3.53 -44.56
N HIS A 824 -2.33 -3.04 -43.32
CA HIS A 824 -3.46 -3.05 -42.39
C HIS A 824 -4.18 -1.70 -42.24
N ALA A 825 -3.52 -0.59 -42.57
CA ALA A 825 -4.03 0.78 -42.47
C ALA A 825 -3.42 1.67 -43.58
N PRO A 826 -3.68 1.38 -44.88
CA PRO A 826 -3.05 2.07 -46.02
C PRO A 826 -3.32 3.58 -46.09
N GLU A 827 -4.37 4.07 -45.43
CA GLU A 827 -4.72 5.48 -45.32
C GLU A 827 -3.83 6.27 -44.34
N ILE A 828 -3.07 5.59 -43.48
CA ILE A 828 -2.19 6.23 -42.51
C ILE A 828 -0.92 6.77 -43.19
N GLN A 829 -0.64 8.05 -42.96
CA GLN A 829 0.63 8.66 -43.35
C GLN A 829 1.67 8.43 -42.26
N THR A 830 2.82 7.83 -42.62
CA THR A 830 3.93 7.60 -41.68
C THR A 830 4.91 8.78 -41.68
N PRO A 831 5.35 9.27 -40.51
CA PRO A 831 6.34 10.36 -40.40
C PRO A 831 7.79 9.91 -40.60
N PHE A 832 8.00 8.66 -41.05
CA PHE A 832 9.29 8.01 -41.31
C PHE A 832 9.21 7.17 -42.58
#